data_AF-A0A3A5S6U7-F1
#
_entry.id   AF-A0A3A5S6U7-F1
#
_cell.length_a   1.000
_cell.length_b   1.000
_cell.length_c   1.000
_cell.angle_alpha   90.00
_cell.angle_beta   90.00
_cell.angle_gamma   90.00
#
_symmetry.space_group_name_H-M   'P 1'
#
loop_
_entity.id
_entity.type
_entity.pdbx_description
1 polymer ?
#
loop_
_entity_poly.entity_id
_entity_poly.type
_entity_poly.pdbx_seq_one_letter_code
_entity_poly.pdbx_strand_id
1 'polypeptide(L)'
;MIKKILTAILLLPTLLYAQINTERVMTIARNALYFEDYVLSIQYFNQVINAKPYLYEPYFFRGLAKINLDDYQGAESDCDAAIQRNPFVVGAYQIRGLARIRQNNFDEAIEDYKTAIKYDPENVVLWHNLSLCHIQKEDYEAAKEDLGTLLTIAPRYTRAYLMRGEVSLKQNDTIQALRDFDKAIDMDRYDPDGWGARAIVRLQQGKYKEAEADLDQSIHLSAKNAGNYINRALARFHQNNLRGAMSDYDLALDIDPNNFLGHYNRGLLRAQVGDDNRAIEDFDFVLKMEPDNMMATFNRGLLRAQTGDYRGAISDYSKVIAEYPNFMAGYYQRAEARKKIGDHKGAEQDEFKIMKMQIDKRNGVSSGDKKEGDDSKDVADNSSENSNGDGGKTRKKSDKNMENYRKIVIADDSEADQRYKSDYRGRVQDRNVTIKLEPMYALTYYEKLSDVKRIVHYHKYIEELNHSKLFPKPLRITNMEAPLTEEQVRFHFALIDAHTSDVVADEKNAKKRFMRGLDFYLVQDFASSIDDFTKSILLDDTFFPAYFMRALVRYKQLEYKKAEATMSEGATSGTTEMKKPEVTAIDYEVVKNDLDHVILLAPDFVYGYYNRGNVSSLLKDYRAALADYDKAIELSPDFAEAYFNRGLTHIFLGNNKQGIADLSKAGELGIVSAYNIIKRFTDTRE
;
A
#
# COMPACT_ATOMS: atom_id res chain seq x y z
N MET A 1 70.34 -0.43 -22.96
CA MET A 1 68.97 -1.00 -22.96
C MET A 1 68.44 -1.31 -21.57
N ILE A 2 69.26 -1.80 -20.62
CA ILE A 2 68.83 -2.18 -19.26
C ILE A 2 68.20 -1.01 -18.46
N LYS A 3 68.72 0.22 -18.57
CA LYS A 3 68.13 1.40 -17.91
C LYS A 3 66.73 1.78 -18.43
N LYS A 4 66.41 1.52 -19.71
CA LYS A 4 65.09 1.81 -20.29
C LYS A 4 64.04 0.74 -19.93
N ILE A 5 64.49 -0.50 -19.69
CA ILE A 5 63.64 -1.60 -19.24
C ILE A 5 63.32 -1.45 -17.75
N LEU A 6 64.28 -1.04 -16.92
CA LEU A 6 64.02 -0.76 -15.50
C LEU A 6 63.06 0.42 -15.30
N THR A 7 63.15 1.47 -16.11
CA THR A 7 62.20 2.61 -16.04
C THR A 7 60.80 2.23 -16.51
N ALA A 8 60.66 1.28 -17.45
CA ALA A 8 59.35 0.77 -17.87
C ALA A 8 58.70 -0.09 -16.77
N ILE A 9 59.50 -0.87 -16.02
CA ILE A 9 59.03 -1.67 -14.88
C ILE A 9 58.71 -0.81 -13.65
N LEU A 10 59.42 0.32 -13.46
CA LEU A 10 59.10 1.31 -12.42
C LEU A 10 57.86 2.16 -12.72
N LEU A 11 57.38 2.17 -13.98
CA LEU A 11 56.11 2.80 -14.40
C LEU A 11 54.92 1.82 -14.41
N LEU A 12 55.15 0.53 -14.12
CA LEU A 12 54.08 -0.48 -13.99
C LEU A 12 53.18 -0.37 -12.73
N PRO A 13 53.53 0.30 -11.60
CA PRO A 13 52.62 0.40 -10.48
C PRO A 13 51.47 1.40 -10.70
N THR A 14 51.45 2.17 -11.81
CA THR A 14 50.36 3.13 -12.10
C THR A 14 49.12 2.48 -12.73
N LEU A 15 49.08 1.15 -12.88
CA LEU A 15 47.92 0.38 -13.37
C LEU A 15 47.29 -0.51 -12.29
N LEU A 16 47.63 -0.32 -11.02
CA LEU A 16 46.98 -1.01 -9.90
C LEU A 16 45.71 -0.25 -9.51
N TYR A 17 44.59 -0.56 -10.17
CA TYR A 17 43.27 -0.23 -9.62
C TYR A 17 43.12 -0.97 -8.28
N ALA A 18 42.79 -0.24 -7.21
CA ALA A 18 42.42 -0.87 -5.94
C ALA A 18 41.16 -1.73 -6.17
N GLN A 19 41.35 -3.05 -6.30
CA GLN A 19 40.23 -3.96 -6.47
C GLN A 19 39.51 -4.14 -5.13
N ILE A 20 38.19 -3.89 -5.14
CA ILE A 20 37.33 -4.17 -4.00
C ILE A 20 37.41 -5.67 -3.71
N ASN A 21 37.72 -6.04 -2.47
CA ASN A 21 37.64 -7.44 -2.04
C ASN A 21 36.16 -7.84 -1.95
N THR A 22 35.63 -8.36 -3.04
CA THR A 22 34.20 -8.70 -3.17
C THR A 22 33.74 -9.76 -2.18
N GLU A 23 34.62 -10.68 -1.75
CA GLU A 23 34.27 -11.70 -0.76
C GLU A 23 34.04 -11.09 0.63
N ARG A 24 34.91 -10.15 1.01
CA ARG A 24 34.75 -9.39 2.25
C ARG A 24 33.48 -8.55 2.21
N VAL A 25 33.24 -7.83 1.11
CA VAL A 25 32.03 -6.99 0.95
C VAL A 25 30.76 -7.84 0.97
N MET A 26 30.75 -8.99 0.27
CA MET A 26 29.64 -9.95 0.31
C MET A 26 29.36 -10.46 1.73
N THR A 27 30.40 -10.68 2.52
CA THR A 27 30.25 -11.14 3.91
C THR A 27 29.68 -10.05 4.81
N ILE A 28 30.13 -8.80 4.66
CA ILE A 28 29.54 -7.65 5.35
C ILE A 28 28.07 -7.48 4.96
N ALA A 29 27.75 -7.59 3.67
CA ALA A 29 26.38 -7.49 3.15
C ALA A 29 25.45 -8.54 3.77
N ARG A 30 25.89 -9.80 3.84
CA ARG A 30 25.14 -10.90 4.45
C ARG A 30 24.98 -10.71 5.97
N ASN A 31 26.00 -10.19 6.65
CA ASN A 31 25.88 -9.88 8.07
C ASN A 31 24.87 -8.75 8.31
N ALA A 32 24.87 -7.69 7.49
CA ALA A 32 23.87 -6.64 7.55
C ALA A 32 22.45 -7.19 7.32
N LEU A 33 22.29 -8.09 6.34
CA LEU A 33 21.02 -8.79 6.08
C LEU A 33 20.55 -9.58 7.31
N TYR A 34 21.47 -10.32 7.95
CA TYR A 34 21.19 -11.10 9.15
C TYR A 34 20.76 -10.25 10.35
N PHE A 35 21.33 -9.04 10.49
CA PHE A 35 20.92 -8.07 11.50
C PHE A 35 19.74 -7.19 11.07
N GLU A 36 19.05 -7.55 9.98
CA GLU A 36 17.88 -6.85 9.44
C GLU A 36 18.16 -5.40 8.99
N ASP A 37 19.43 -5.05 8.75
CA ASP A 37 19.81 -3.79 8.11
C ASP A 37 19.76 -3.95 6.59
N TYR A 38 18.52 -4.05 6.07
CA TYR A 38 18.24 -4.35 4.68
C TYR A 38 18.80 -3.29 3.72
N VAL A 39 18.73 -2.01 4.09
CA VAL A 39 19.20 -0.91 3.25
C VAL A 39 20.71 -0.96 3.10
N LEU A 40 21.45 -1.09 4.21
CA LEU A 40 22.90 -1.20 4.17
C LEU A 40 23.34 -2.46 3.42
N SER A 41 22.62 -3.56 3.62
CA SER A 41 22.85 -4.81 2.91
C SER A 41 22.72 -4.65 1.39
N ILE A 42 21.64 -4.01 0.90
CA ILE A 42 21.40 -3.70 -0.51
C ILE A 42 22.56 -2.88 -1.10
N GLN A 43 23.05 -1.87 -0.38
CA GLN A 43 24.18 -1.05 -0.85
C GLN A 43 25.47 -1.87 -1.04
N TYR A 44 25.78 -2.76 -0.10
CA TYR A 44 26.94 -3.64 -0.26
C TYR A 44 26.75 -4.65 -1.39
N PHE A 45 25.55 -5.21 -1.58
CA PHE A 45 25.27 -6.06 -2.74
C PHE A 45 25.41 -5.29 -4.06
N ASN A 46 25.00 -4.02 -4.13
CA ASN A 46 25.22 -3.18 -5.31
C ASN A 46 26.70 -3.01 -5.64
N GLN A 47 27.55 -2.82 -4.62
CA GLN A 47 29.00 -2.75 -4.84
C GLN A 47 29.55 -4.06 -5.42
N VAL A 48 29.08 -5.21 -4.93
CA VAL A 48 29.47 -6.52 -5.46
C VAL A 48 28.96 -6.72 -6.88
N ILE A 49 27.71 -6.34 -7.17
CA ILE A 49 27.10 -6.41 -8.51
C ILE A 49 27.89 -5.57 -9.50
N ASN A 50 28.24 -4.33 -9.13
CA ASN A 50 29.02 -3.43 -9.98
C ASN A 50 30.42 -3.99 -10.28
N ALA A 51 31.04 -4.68 -9.32
CA ALA A 51 32.35 -5.29 -9.51
C ALA A 51 32.30 -6.64 -10.25
N LYS A 52 31.28 -7.46 -9.99
CA LYS A 52 31.11 -8.84 -10.50
C LYS A 52 29.63 -9.11 -10.85
N PRO A 53 29.14 -8.58 -11.97
CA PRO A 53 27.72 -8.65 -12.33
C PRO A 53 27.23 -10.05 -12.70
N TYR A 54 28.13 -11.00 -12.93
CA TYR A 54 27.85 -12.39 -13.29
C TYR A 54 27.57 -13.32 -12.10
N LEU A 55 27.84 -12.88 -10.85
CA LEU A 55 27.52 -13.65 -9.64
C LEU A 55 26.01 -13.62 -9.41
N TYR A 56 25.41 -14.75 -9.04
CA TYR A 56 23.97 -14.81 -8.76
C TYR A 56 23.64 -14.41 -7.31
N GLU A 57 24.56 -14.70 -6.38
CA GLU A 57 24.40 -14.50 -4.94
C GLU A 57 23.99 -13.08 -4.55
N PRO A 58 24.63 -12.01 -5.06
CA PRO A 58 24.27 -10.67 -4.62
C PRO A 58 22.88 -10.26 -5.11
N TYR A 59 22.42 -10.74 -6.27
CA TYR A 59 21.05 -10.50 -6.72
C TYR A 59 20.05 -11.25 -5.84
N PHE A 60 20.30 -12.54 -5.56
CA PHE A 60 19.45 -13.33 -4.69
C PHE A 60 19.29 -12.70 -3.29
N PHE A 61 20.40 -12.33 -2.64
CA PHE A 61 20.34 -11.73 -1.31
C PHE A 61 19.80 -10.30 -1.32
N ARG A 62 20.00 -9.53 -2.40
CA ARG A 62 19.36 -8.22 -2.57
C ARG A 62 17.85 -8.34 -2.74
N GLY A 63 17.38 -9.33 -3.51
CA GLY A 63 15.95 -9.66 -3.60
C GLY A 63 15.36 -10.09 -2.26
N LEU A 64 16.10 -10.87 -1.47
CA LEU A 64 15.72 -11.23 -0.10
C LEU A 64 15.69 -10.01 0.84
N ALA A 65 16.55 -9.01 0.67
CA ALA A 65 16.47 -7.77 1.43
C ALA A 65 15.21 -6.96 1.04
N LYS A 66 14.91 -6.86 -0.26
CA LYS A 66 13.77 -6.12 -0.79
C LYS A 66 12.41 -6.72 -0.41
N ILE A 67 12.26 -8.04 -0.40
CA ILE A 67 11.00 -8.67 0.02
C ILE A 67 10.68 -8.37 1.49
N ASN A 68 11.71 -8.19 2.34
CA ASN A 68 11.56 -7.76 3.72
C ASN A 68 11.23 -6.26 3.89
N LEU A 69 11.46 -5.47 2.84
CA LEU A 69 11.09 -4.05 2.74
C LEU A 69 9.74 -3.85 2.02
N ASP A 70 8.98 -4.93 1.79
CA ASP A 70 7.72 -4.94 1.02
C ASP A 70 7.87 -4.46 -0.44
N ASP A 71 9.10 -4.45 -0.97
CA ASP A 71 9.41 -4.18 -2.38
C ASP A 71 9.33 -5.49 -3.19
N TYR A 72 8.10 -5.94 -3.44
CA TYR A 72 7.83 -7.21 -4.11
C TYR A 72 8.27 -7.21 -5.58
N GLN A 73 8.06 -6.09 -6.30
CA GLN A 73 8.49 -5.97 -7.71
C GLN A 73 10.00 -5.97 -7.84
N GLY A 74 10.70 -5.22 -6.98
CA GLY A 74 12.15 -5.20 -6.97
C GLY A 74 12.75 -6.56 -6.56
N ALA A 75 12.11 -7.27 -5.63
CA ALA A 75 12.51 -8.61 -5.24
C ALA A 75 12.35 -9.62 -6.38
N GLU A 76 11.22 -9.58 -7.10
CA GLU A 76 10.99 -10.40 -8.28
C GLU A 76 12.05 -10.17 -9.37
N SER A 77 12.35 -8.91 -9.70
CA SER A 77 13.37 -8.57 -10.69
C SER A 77 14.77 -9.06 -10.31
N ASP A 78 15.11 -8.99 -9.02
CA ASP A 78 16.39 -9.52 -8.51
C ASP A 78 16.45 -11.04 -8.54
N CYS A 79 15.36 -11.72 -8.24
CA CYS A 79 15.29 -13.16 -8.36
C CYS A 79 15.36 -13.62 -9.83
N ASP A 80 14.74 -12.90 -10.76
CA ASP A 80 14.90 -13.13 -12.21
C ASP A 80 16.36 -13.04 -12.62
N ALA A 81 17.05 -11.98 -12.19
CA ALA A 81 18.46 -11.79 -12.45
C ALA A 81 19.32 -12.93 -11.85
N ALA A 82 19.02 -13.37 -10.62
CA ALA A 82 19.71 -14.49 -9.99
C ALA A 82 19.51 -15.80 -10.78
N ILE A 83 18.27 -16.11 -11.19
CA ILE A 83 17.91 -17.34 -11.92
C ILE A 83 18.54 -17.36 -13.31
N GLN A 84 18.58 -16.23 -14.02
CA GLN A 84 19.27 -16.12 -15.31
C GLN A 84 20.76 -16.48 -15.23
N ARG A 85 21.40 -16.18 -14.09
CA ARG A 85 22.83 -16.46 -13.85
C ARG A 85 23.04 -17.89 -13.34
N ASN A 86 22.14 -18.38 -12.50
CA ASN A 86 22.17 -19.75 -12.01
C ASN A 86 20.74 -20.31 -11.84
N PRO A 87 20.27 -21.13 -12.80
CA PRO A 87 18.92 -21.70 -12.77
C PRO A 87 18.65 -22.72 -11.65
N PHE A 88 19.68 -23.19 -10.93
CA PHE A 88 19.56 -24.22 -9.89
C PHE A 88 19.36 -23.66 -8.47
N VAL A 89 19.23 -22.34 -8.35
CA VAL A 89 19.08 -21.66 -7.05
C VAL A 89 17.64 -21.74 -6.60
N VAL A 90 17.31 -22.82 -5.87
CA VAL A 90 15.97 -23.09 -5.32
C VAL A 90 15.41 -21.88 -4.55
N GLY A 91 16.25 -21.26 -3.71
CA GLY A 91 15.86 -20.09 -2.93
C GLY A 91 15.38 -18.91 -3.78
N ALA A 92 15.91 -18.72 -4.99
CA ALA A 92 15.51 -17.61 -5.85
C ALA A 92 14.07 -17.80 -6.36
N TYR A 93 13.68 -19.02 -6.76
CA TYR A 93 12.28 -19.33 -7.10
C TYR A 93 11.36 -19.20 -5.90
N GLN A 94 11.81 -19.61 -4.70
CA GLN A 94 11.02 -19.47 -3.48
C GLN A 94 10.69 -18.00 -3.17
N ILE A 95 11.69 -17.12 -3.23
CA ILE A 95 11.51 -15.68 -2.96
C ILE A 95 10.71 -15.01 -4.09
N ARG A 96 10.96 -15.37 -5.36
CA ARG A 96 10.16 -14.87 -6.49
C ARG A 96 8.69 -15.28 -6.38
N GLY A 97 8.41 -16.55 -6.08
CA GLY A 97 7.07 -17.05 -5.85
C GLY A 97 6.37 -16.33 -4.70
N LEU A 98 7.09 -16.05 -3.60
CA LEU A 98 6.54 -15.29 -2.47
C LEU A 98 6.21 -13.84 -2.84
N ALA A 99 7.10 -13.18 -3.59
CA ALA A 99 6.85 -11.83 -4.12
C ALA A 99 5.64 -11.80 -5.06
N ARG A 100 5.45 -12.83 -5.88
CA ARG A 100 4.30 -12.99 -6.77
C ARG A 100 2.99 -13.24 -6.03
N ILE A 101 3.00 -14.08 -4.99
CA ILE A 101 1.86 -14.25 -4.07
C ILE A 101 1.41 -12.91 -3.49
N ARG A 102 2.36 -12.08 -3.03
CA ARG A 102 2.07 -10.75 -2.47
C ARG A 102 1.52 -9.76 -3.50
N GLN A 103 1.78 -10.00 -4.78
CA GLN A 103 1.22 -9.26 -5.91
C GLN A 103 -0.07 -9.89 -6.47
N ASN A 104 -0.62 -10.93 -5.82
CA ASN A 104 -1.75 -11.75 -6.29
C ASN A 104 -1.53 -12.50 -7.62
N ASN A 105 -0.27 -12.68 -8.03
CA ASN A 105 0.11 -13.42 -9.25
C ASN A 105 0.31 -14.91 -8.92
N PHE A 106 -0.76 -15.62 -8.61
CA PHE A 106 -0.69 -17.01 -8.15
C PHE A 106 -0.23 -18.01 -9.23
N ASP A 107 -0.57 -17.79 -10.50
CA ASP A 107 -0.19 -18.68 -11.61
C ASP A 107 1.33 -18.76 -11.78
N GLU A 108 1.98 -17.60 -11.86
CA GLU A 108 3.43 -17.51 -11.99
C GLU A 108 4.16 -18.03 -10.74
N ALA A 109 3.58 -17.85 -9.55
CA ALA A 109 4.11 -18.42 -8.31
C ALA A 109 4.05 -19.96 -8.31
N ILE A 110 2.97 -20.56 -8.84
CA ILE A 110 2.82 -22.01 -8.97
C ILE A 110 3.91 -22.58 -9.89
N GLU A 111 4.18 -21.92 -11.03
CA GLU A 111 5.26 -22.34 -11.93
C GLU A 111 6.64 -22.30 -11.26
N ASP A 112 6.90 -21.27 -10.45
CA ASP A 112 8.12 -21.15 -9.67
C ASP A 112 8.28 -22.29 -8.66
N TYR A 113 7.25 -22.56 -7.86
CA TYR A 113 7.33 -23.64 -6.88
C TYR A 113 7.43 -25.02 -7.54
N LYS A 114 6.69 -25.28 -8.63
CA LYS A 114 6.83 -26.52 -9.42
C LYS A 114 8.24 -26.67 -9.97
N THR A 115 8.89 -25.58 -10.37
CA THR A 115 10.27 -25.60 -10.88
C THR A 115 11.27 -25.83 -9.73
N ALA A 116 11.10 -25.15 -8.60
CA ALA A 116 11.93 -25.30 -7.42
C ALA A 116 11.88 -26.74 -6.86
N ILE A 117 10.70 -27.35 -6.82
CA ILE A 117 10.48 -28.74 -6.34
C ILE A 117 11.20 -29.77 -7.22
N LYS A 118 11.42 -29.50 -8.51
CA LYS A 118 12.22 -30.41 -9.37
C LYS A 118 13.67 -30.50 -8.89
N TYR A 119 14.20 -29.43 -8.29
CA TYR A 119 15.57 -29.37 -7.79
C TYR A 119 15.68 -29.77 -6.32
N ASP A 120 14.64 -29.54 -5.52
CA ASP A 120 14.58 -29.89 -4.10
C ASP A 120 13.19 -30.47 -3.73
N PRO A 121 12.94 -31.75 -4.04
CA PRO A 121 11.62 -32.36 -3.91
C PRO A 121 11.20 -32.64 -2.46
N GLU A 122 12.13 -32.65 -1.51
CA GLU A 122 11.85 -32.89 -0.09
C GLU A 122 11.62 -31.59 0.70
N ASN A 123 11.64 -30.43 0.02
CA ASN A 123 11.52 -29.14 0.68
C ASN A 123 10.08 -28.85 1.12
N VAL A 124 9.85 -28.96 2.43
CA VAL A 124 8.56 -28.71 3.09
C VAL A 124 8.00 -27.32 2.77
N VAL A 125 8.85 -26.29 2.67
CA VAL A 125 8.42 -24.90 2.47
C VAL A 125 7.89 -24.68 1.05
N LEU A 126 8.49 -25.33 0.05
CA LEU A 126 8.03 -25.21 -1.35
C LEU A 126 6.67 -25.84 -1.53
N TRP A 127 6.49 -27.07 -1.02
CA TRP A 127 5.20 -27.76 -1.05
C TRP A 127 4.12 -26.99 -0.29
N HIS A 128 4.44 -26.48 0.90
CA HIS A 128 3.51 -25.67 1.68
C HIS A 128 3.01 -24.44 0.89
N ASN A 129 3.92 -23.68 0.27
CA ASN A 129 3.56 -22.50 -0.49
C ASN A 129 2.84 -22.84 -1.81
N LEU A 130 3.20 -23.94 -2.47
CA LEU A 130 2.49 -24.45 -3.64
C LEU A 130 1.03 -24.79 -3.29
N SER A 131 0.82 -25.57 -2.22
CA SER A 131 -0.52 -25.89 -1.73
C SER A 131 -1.31 -24.63 -1.39
N LEU A 132 -0.67 -23.65 -0.75
CA LEU A 132 -1.31 -22.37 -0.45
C LEU A 132 -1.75 -21.63 -1.73
N CYS A 133 -0.93 -21.62 -2.78
CA CYS A 133 -1.31 -21.02 -4.05
C CYS A 133 -2.53 -21.70 -4.68
N HIS A 134 -2.55 -23.05 -4.72
CA HIS A 134 -3.72 -23.78 -5.23
C HIS A 134 -4.97 -23.53 -4.38
N ILE A 135 -4.85 -23.45 -3.05
CA ILE A 135 -5.97 -23.08 -2.15
C ILE A 135 -6.51 -21.68 -2.49
N GLN A 136 -5.64 -20.70 -2.71
CA GLN A 136 -6.06 -19.33 -3.06
C GLN A 136 -6.73 -19.26 -4.44
N LYS A 137 -6.36 -20.16 -5.36
CA LYS A 137 -7.00 -20.31 -6.67
C LYS A 137 -8.27 -21.17 -6.65
N GLU A 138 -8.69 -21.65 -5.47
CA GLU A 138 -9.80 -22.59 -5.30
C GLU A 138 -9.61 -23.92 -6.04
N ASP A 139 -8.36 -24.27 -6.42
CA ASP A 139 -8.01 -25.56 -6.99
C ASP A 139 -7.77 -26.58 -5.87
N TYR A 140 -8.88 -27.01 -5.27
CA TYR A 140 -8.87 -27.87 -4.09
C TYR A 140 -8.35 -29.28 -4.36
N GLU A 141 -8.49 -29.78 -5.58
CA GLU A 141 -7.96 -31.10 -5.95
C GLU A 141 -6.44 -31.10 -6.01
N ALA A 142 -5.84 -30.12 -6.71
CA ALA A 142 -4.39 -29.98 -6.76
C ALA A 142 -3.80 -29.70 -5.37
N ALA A 143 -4.44 -28.83 -4.58
CA ALA A 143 -4.02 -28.55 -3.21
C ALA A 143 -4.01 -29.82 -2.32
N LYS A 144 -5.02 -30.68 -2.46
CA LYS A 144 -5.13 -31.93 -1.70
C LYS A 144 -4.05 -32.94 -2.09
N GLU A 145 -3.71 -33.03 -3.39
CA GLU A 145 -2.61 -33.84 -3.89
C GLU A 145 -1.27 -33.35 -3.31
N ASP A 146 -0.99 -32.05 -3.43
CA ASP A 146 0.24 -31.45 -2.90
C ASP A 146 0.37 -31.71 -1.39
N LEU A 147 -0.69 -31.46 -0.61
CA LEU A 147 -0.69 -31.71 0.83
C LEU A 147 -0.54 -33.20 1.16
N GLY A 148 -1.07 -34.08 0.31
CA GLY A 148 -0.83 -35.52 0.38
C GLY A 148 0.65 -35.85 0.29
N THR A 149 1.34 -35.33 -0.73
CA THR A 149 2.79 -35.51 -0.90
C THR A 149 3.61 -34.85 0.21
N LEU A 150 3.21 -33.66 0.67
CA LEU A 150 3.86 -32.98 1.79
C LEU A 150 3.81 -33.81 3.07
N LEU A 151 2.69 -34.49 3.32
CA LEU A 151 2.52 -35.36 4.49
C LEU A 151 3.23 -36.71 4.35
N THR A 152 3.59 -37.16 3.14
CA THR A 152 4.49 -38.32 2.99
C THR A 152 5.93 -37.94 3.32
N ILE A 153 6.37 -36.73 2.93
CA ILE A 153 7.72 -36.20 3.20
C ILE A 153 7.87 -35.82 4.68
N ALA A 154 6.90 -35.08 5.23
CA ALA A 154 6.92 -34.57 6.59
C ALA A 154 5.64 -34.98 7.37
N PRO A 155 5.54 -36.24 7.84
CA PRO A 155 4.36 -36.75 8.55
C PRO A 155 4.05 -36.04 9.88
N ARG A 156 5.01 -35.27 10.42
CA ARG A 156 4.85 -34.51 11.66
C ARG A 156 4.58 -33.02 11.43
N TYR A 157 4.27 -32.61 10.20
CA TYR A 157 3.98 -31.22 9.87
C TYR A 157 2.50 -30.89 10.13
N THR A 158 2.20 -30.41 11.35
CA THR A 158 0.83 -30.11 11.82
C THR A 158 0.06 -29.20 10.87
N ARG A 159 0.72 -28.16 10.32
CA ARG A 159 0.08 -27.18 9.43
C ARG A 159 -0.51 -27.82 8.17
N ALA A 160 0.12 -28.85 7.62
CA ALA A 160 -0.41 -29.54 6.43
C ALA A 160 -1.69 -30.31 6.72
N TYR A 161 -1.84 -30.90 7.92
CA TYR A 161 -3.11 -31.51 8.33
C TYR A 161 -4.21 -30.46 8.45
N LEU A 162 -3.93 -29.29 9.06
CA LEU A 162 -4.90 -28.20 9.14
C LEU A 162 -5.32 -27.70 7.76
N MET A 163 -4.36 -27.43 6.87
CA MET A 163 -4.64 -27.01 5.50
C MET A 163 -5.46 -28.06 4.74
N ARG A 164 -5.12 -29.35 4.86
CA ARG A 164 -5.85 -30.41 4.15
C ARG A 164 -7.25 -30.62 4.70
N GLY A 165 -7.41 -30.49 6.01
CA GLY A 165 -8.71 -30.50 6.66
C GLY A 165 -9.60 -29.36 6.18
N GLU A 166 -9.05 -28.15 6.04
CA GLU A 166 -9.78 -27.00 5.50
C GLU A 166 -10.14 -27.18 4.02
N VAL A 167 -9.23 -27.68 3.19
CA VAL A 167 -9.51 -28.03 1.78
C VAL A 167 -10.64 -29.06 1.71
N SER A 168 -10.60 -30.08 2.58
CA SER A 168 -11.65 -31.10 2.65
C SER A 168 -13.00 -30.49 3.05
N LEU A 169 -13.03 -29.51 3.97
CA LEU A 169 -14.27 -28.77 4.28
C LEU A 169 -14.81 -27.99 3.08
N LYS A 170 -13.96 -27.34 2.29
CA LYS A 170 -14.40 -26.65 1.06
C LYS A 170 -15.01 -27.61 0.04
N GLN A 171 -14.53 -28.85 0.02
CA GLN A 171 -15.09 -29.94 -0.79
C GLN A 171 -16.30 -30.63 -0.14
N ASN A 172 -16.79 -30.15 1.01
CA ASN A 172 -17.86 -30.76 1.82
C ASN A 172 -17.54 -32.15 2.41
N ASP A 173 -16.27 -32.57 2.42
CA ASP A 173 -15.80 -33.79 3.07
C ASP A 173 -15.53 -33.53 4.56
N THR A 174 -16.60 -33.48 5.35
CA THR A 174 -16.52 -33.25 6.80
C THR A 174 -15.86 -34.40 7.57
N ILE A 175 -15.86 -35.61 7.01
CA ILE A 175 -15.27 -36.80 7.65
C ILE A 175 -13.75 -36.71 7.61
N GLN A 176 -13.19 -36.44 6.42
CA GLN A 176 -11.75 -36.28 6.27
C GLN A 176 -11.25 -35.05 7.03
N ALA A 177 -12.01 -33.95 6.98
CA ALA A 177 -11.69 -32.74 7.73
C ALA A 177 -11.54 -33.00 9.23
N LEU A 178 -12.52 -33.65 9.86
CA LEU A 178 -12.45 -33.98 11.29
C LEU A 178 -11.24 -34.85 11.62
N ARG A 179 -10.95 -35.88 10.81
CA ARG A 179 -9.79 -36.75 11.02
C ARG A 179 -8.48 -35.97 11.00
N ASP A 180 -8.33 -35.06 10.05
CA ASP A 180 -7.12 -34.26 9.91
C ASP A 180 -6.99 -33.22 11.05
N PHE A 181 -8.09 -32.59 11.49
CA PHE A 181 -8.05 -31.69 12.65
C PHE A 181 -7.79 -32.42 13.97
N ASP A 182 -8.40 -33.60 14.17
CA ASP A 182 -8.11 -34.45 15.33
C ASP A 182 -6.62 -34.83 15.35
N LYS A 183 -6.07 -35.22 14.19
CA LYS A 183 -4.65 -35.55 14.06
C LYS A 183 -3.75 -34.35 14.35
N ALA A 184 -4.12 -33.16 13.87
CA ALA A 184 -3.38 -31.93 14.13
C ALA A 184 -3.36 -31.59 15.63
N ILE A 185 -4.51 -31.68 16.31
CA ILE A 185 -4.62 -31.44 17.76
C ILE A 185 -3.82 -32.48 18.55
N ASP A 186 -3.87 -33.76 18.17
CA ASP A 186 -3.09 -34.81 18.82
C ASP A 186 -1.57 -34.57 18.72
N MET A 187 -1.13 -33.96 17.61
CA MET A 187 0.28 -33.65 17.38
C MET A 187 0.73 -32.36 18.07
N ASP A 188 -0.10 -31.33 18.05
CA ASP A 188 0.14 -30.06 18.73
C ASP A 188 -1.15 -29.55 19.39
N ARG A 189 -1.27 -29.80 20.70
CA ARG A 189 -2.43 -29.38 21.49
C ARG A 189 -2.43 -27.88 21.81
N TYR A 190 -1.29 -27.20 21.63
CA TYR A 190 -1.12 -25.78 21.92
C TYR A 190 -1.36 -24.89 20.70
N ASP A 191 -1.58 -25.47 19.52
CA ASP A 191 -2.02 -24.73 18.33
C ASP A 191 -3.53 -24.40 18.43
N PRO A 192 -3.92 -23.12 18.57
CA PRO A 192 -5.32 -22.71 18.65
C PRO A 192 -6.11 -23.03 17.37
N ASP A 193 -5.46 -23.10 16.21
CA ASP A 193 -6.13 -23.20 14.92
C ASP A 193 -6.79 -24.57 14.74
N GLY A 194 -6.18 -25.65 15.25
CA GLY A 194 -6.76 -26.99 15.22
C GLY A 194 -8.08 -27.08 15.97
N TRP A 195 -8.12 -26.54 17.19
CA TRP A 195 -9.33 -26.49 18.00
C TRP A 195 -10.43 -25.65 17.32
N GLY A 196 -10.08 -24.46 16.82
CA GLY A 196 -11.03 -23.57 16.14
C GLY A 196 -11.58 -24.19 14.85
N ALA A 197 -10.74 -24.83 14.05
CA ALA A 197 -11.15 -25.49 12.82
C ALA A 197 -12.09 -26.67 13.08
N ARG A 198 -11.78 -27.52 14.07
CA ARG A 198 -12.65 -28.64 14.48
C ARG A 198 -14.00 -28.15 15.01
N ALA A 199 -14.01 -27.07 15.78
CA ALA A 199 -15.24 -26.48 16.30
C ALA A 199 -16.21 -26.06 15.18
N ILE A 200 -15.70 -25.53 14.08
CA ILE A 200 -16.52 -25.12 12.92
C ILE A 200 -17.22 -26.32 12.29
N VAL A 201 -16.52 -27.45 12.16
CA VAL A 201 -17.16 -28.68 11.65
C VAL A 201 -18.23 -29.17 12.61
N ARG A 202 -17.97 -29.10 13.92
CA ARG A 202 -18.94 -29.48 14.95
C ARG A 202 -20.16 -28.55 14.94
N LEU A 203 -19.99 -27.25 14.68
CA LEU A 203 -21.09 -26.31 14.47
C LEU A 203 -21.96 -26.73 13.28
N GLN A 204 -21.34 -27.04 12.13
CA GLN A 204 -22.06 -27.53 10.94
C GLN A 204 -22.80 -28.85 11.19
N GLN A 205 -22.27 -29.70 12.06
CA GLN A 205 -22.92 -30.96 12.49
C GLN A 205 -24.00 -30.78 13.57
N GLY A 206 -24.26 -29.56 14.05
CA GLY A 206 -25.20 -29.29 15.14
C GLY A 206 -24.72 -29.75 16.54
N LYS A 207 -23.43 -30.05 16.69
CA LYS A 207 -22.81 -30.48 17.96
C LYS A 207 -22.33 -29.28 18.76
N TYR A 208 -23.25 -28.39 19.12
CA TYR A 208 -22.92 -27.09 19.70
C TYR A 208 -22.13 -27.15 21.02
N LYS A 209 -22.44 -28.13 21.90
CA LYS A 209 -21.72 -28.31 23.17
C LYS A 209 -20.24 -28.67 22.95
N GLU A 210 -19.98 -29.56 22.01
CA GLU A 210 -18.62 -29.97 21.66
C GLU A 210 -17.86 -28.86 20.92
N ALA A 211 -18.56 -28.08 20.10
CA ALA A 211 -18.00 -26.90 19.45
C ALA A 211 -17.63 -25.81 20.47
N GLU A 212 -18.49 -25.55 21.45
CA GLU A 212 -18.20 -24.60 22.54
C GLU A 212 -16.95 -25.02 23.32
N ALA A 213 -16.82 -26.31 23.67
CA ALA A 213 -15.64 -26.82 24.38
C ALA A 213 -14.34 -26.66 23.57
N ASP A 214 -14.37 -26.90 22.26
CA ASP A 214 -13.22 -26.68 21.39
C ASP A 214 -12.88 -25.18 21.29
N LEU A 215 -13.88 -24.31 21.19
CA LEU A 215 -13.67 -22.87 21.12
C LEU A 215 -13.15 -22.31 22.44
N ASP A 216 -13.56 -22.86 23.58
CA ASP A 216 -12.97 -22.52 24.88
C ASP A 216 -11.46 -22.81 24.91
N GLN A 217 -11.02 -23.95 24.37
CA GLN A 217 -9.58 -24.26 24.24
C GLN A 217 -8.88 -23.31 23.27
N SER A 218 -9.47 -23.07 22.09
CA SER A 218 -8.89 -22.15 21.10
C SER A 218 -8.75 -20.72 21.65
N ILE A 219 -9.75 -20.22 22.38
CA ILE A 219 -9.75 -18.89 23.01
C ILE A 219 -8.76 -18.82 24.17
N HIS A 220 -8.61 -19.89 24.95
CA HIS A 220 -7.61 -19.95 26.01
C HIS A 220 -6.18 -19.81 25.46
N LEU A 221 -5.91 -20.44 24.31
CA LEU A 221 -4.62 -20.37 23.63
C LEU A 221 -4.43 -19.07 22.84
N SER A 222 -5.50 -18.53 22.24
CA SER A 222 -5.49 -17.29 21.45
C SER A 222 -6.69 -16.40 21.78
N ALA A 223 -6.48 -15.55 22.79
CA ALA A 223 -7.53 -14.67 23.31
C ALA A 223 -7.91 -13.49 22.39
N LYS A 224 -7.08 -13.16 21.39
CA LYS A 224 -7.26 -12.01 20.48
C LYS A 224 -7.76 -12.41 19.08
N ASN A 225 -8.60 -13.43 18.99
CA ASN A 225 -9.22 -13.85 17.75
C ASN A 225 -10.75 -13.64 17.82
N ALA A 226 -11.25 -12.56 17.23
CA ALA A 226 -12.67 -12.22 17.21
C ALA A 226 -13.55 -13.33 16.62
N GLY A 227 -13.06 -14.02 15.58
CA GLY A 227 -13.78 -15.12 14.92
C GLY A 227 -14.10 -16.29 15.86
N ASN A 228 -13.22 -16.59 16.80
CA ASN A 228 -13.47 -17.64 17.79
C ASN A 228 -14.62 -17.28 18.74
N TYR A 229 -14.70 -16.02 19.19
CA TYR A 229 -15.81 -15.54 20.01
C TYR A 229 -17.12 -15.53 19.22
N ILE A 230 -17.12 -15.08 17.96
CA ILE A 230 -18.31 -15.10 17.08
C ILE A 230 -18.84 -16.53 16.92
N ASN A 231 -17.95 -17.50 16.65
CA ASN A 231 -18.33 -18.90 16.52
C ASN A 231 -18.85 -19.50 17.84
N ARG A 232 -18.29 -19.08 18.99
CA ARG A 232 -18.75 -19.56 20.31
C ARG A 232 -20.10 -18.95 20.67
N ALA A 233 -20.30 -17.67 20.33
CA ALA A 233 -21.58 -17.00 20.47
C ALA A 233 -22.67 -17.73 19.67
N LEU A 234 -22.36 -18.14 18.44
CA LEU A 234 -23.26 -18.95 17.62
C LEU A 234 -23.55 -20.30 18.29
N ALA A 235 -22.54 -21.02 18.77
CA ALA A 235 -22.73 -22.28 19.50
C ALA A 235 -23.69 -22.09 20.70
N ARG A 236 -23.48 -21.03 21.48
CA ARG A 236 -24.29 -20.69 22.66
C ARG A 236 -25.71 -20.26 22.30
N PHE A 237 -25.88 -19.54 21.20
CA PHE A 237 -27.19 -19.16 20.68
C PHE A 237 -28.05 -20.39 20.35
N HIS A 238 -27.49 -21.38 19.64
CA HIS A 238 -28.23 -22.62 19.34
C HIS A 238 -28.54 -23.45 20.60
N GLN A 239 -27.74 -23.30 21.66
CA GLN A 239 -27.99 -23.86 22.99
C GLN A 239 -28.96 -23.04 23.87
N ASN A 240 -29.53 -21.94 23.35
CA ASN A 240 -30.38 -21.00 24.08
C ASN A 240 -29.68 -20.26 25.25
N ASN A 241 -28.34 -20.22 25.25
CA ASN A 241 -27.55 -19.41 26.18
C ASN A 241 -27.34 -18.00 25.61
N LEU A 242 -28.42 -17.21 25.56
CA LEU A 242 -28.40 -15.86 24.97
C LEU A 242 -27.47 -14.90 25.71
N ARG A 243 -27.38 -15.01 27.05
CA ARG A 243 -26.48 -14.18 27.86
C ARG A 243 -25.01 -14.44 27.53
N GLY A 244 -24.63 -15.71 27.40
CA GLY A 244 -23.27 -16.09 26.99
C GLY A 244 -22.96 -15.66 25.56
N ALA A 245 -23.93 -15.80 24.64
CA ALA A 245 -23.77 -15.36 23.27
C ALA A 245 -23.59 -13.84 23.15
N MET A 246 -24.39 -13.04 23.87
CA MET A 246 -24.21 -11.58 23.93
C MET A 246 -22.81 -11.20 24.44
N SER A 247 -22.36 -11.82 25.54
CA SER A 247 -21.03 -11.54 26.10
C SER A 247 -19.90 -11.85 25.12
N ASP A 248 -20.04 -12.92 24.33
CA ASP A 248 -19.03 -13.26 23.31
C ASP A 248 -19.04 -12.28 22.14
N TYR A 249 -20.19 -11.81 21.69
CA TYR A 249 -20.24 -10.77 20.65
C TYR A 249 -19.67 -9.43 21.12
N ASP A 250 -19.90 -9.05 22.38
CA ASP A 250 -19.26 -7.86 22.95
C ASP A 250 -17.73 -7.99 22.94
N LEU A 251 -17.20 -9.13 23.41
CA LEU A 251 -15.74 -9.40 23.38
C LEU A 251 -15.17 -9.45 21.96
N ALA A 252 -15.92 -10.00 20.99
CA ALA A 252 -15.50 -10.01 19.60
C ALA A 252 -15.34 -8.58 19.04
N LEU A 253 -16.25 -7.67 19.39
CA LEU A 253 -16.25 -6.28 18.93
C LEU A 253 -15.27 -5.39 19.72
N ASP A 254 -14.91 -5.77 20.94
CA ASP A 254 -13.77 -5.16 21.64
C ASP A 254 -12.43 -5.48 20.94
N ILE A 255 -12.32 -6.64 20.29
CA ILE A 255 -11.13 -7.06 19.54
C ILE A 255 -11.13 -6.49 18.12
N ASP A 256 -12.25 -6.59 17.42
CA ASP A 256 -12.46 -6.08 16.06
C ASP A 256 -13.71 -5.18 16.01
N PRO A 257 -13.56 -3.87 16.27
CA PRO A 257 -14.68 -2.93 16.31
C PRO A 257 -15.41 -2.74 14.98
N ASN A 258 -14.85 -3.19 13.85
CA ASN A 258 -15.45 -3.03 12.54
C ASN A 258 -16.07 -4.35 12.02
N ASN A 259 -16.21 -5.37 12.87
CA ASN A 259 -16.71 -6.66 12.44
C ASN A 259 -18.20 -6.62 12.09
N PHE A 260 -18.52 -6.80 10.80
CA PHE A 260 -19.90 -6.84 10.31
C PHE A 260 -20.77 -7.89 11.02
N LEU A 261 -20.29 -9.13 11.10
CA LEU A 261 -21.05 -10.23 11.68
C LEU A 261 -21.29 -10.02 13.17
N GLY A 262 -20.29 -9.47 13.87
CA GLY A 262 -20.40 -9.08 15.27
C GLY A 262 -21.55 -8.09 15.49
N HIS A 263 -21.55 -6.97 14.77
CA HIS A 263 -22.59 -5.94 14.91
C HIS A 263 -23.97 -6.45 14.52
N TYR A 264 -24.10 -7.12 13.36
CA TYR A 264 -25.39 -7.59 12.87
C TYR A 264 -26.03 -8.60 13.84
N ASN A 265 -25.26 -9.61 14.27
CA ASN A 265 -25.77 -10.66 15.14
C ASN A 265 -26.04 -10.16 16.56
N ARG A 266 -25.18 -9.27 17.07
CA ARG A 266 -25.42 -8.63 18.36
C ARG A 266 -26.68 -7.76 18.34
N GLY A 267 -26.90 -7.01 17.27
CA GLY A 267 -28.12 -6.20 17.07
C GLY A 267 -29.39 -7.06 17.10
N LEU A 268 -29.38 -8.21 16.42
CA LEU A 268 -30.48 -9.17 16.49
C LEU A 268 -30.69 -9.75 17.90
N LEU A 269 -29.62 -10.12 18.61
CA LEU A 269 -29.72 -10.64 19.97
C LEU A 269 -30.22 -9.57 20.96
N ARG A 270 -29.75 -8.33 20.84
CA ARG A 270 -30.20 -7.18 21.65
C ARG A 270 -31.68 -6.91 21.45
N ALA A 271 -32.16 -6.93 20.19
CA ALA A 271 -33.57 -6.83 19.87
C ALA A 271 -34.39 -7.97 20.53
N GLN A 272 -33.86 -9.19 20.54
CA GLN A 272 -34.55 -10.34 21.16
C GLN A 272 -34.68 -10.20 22.69
N VAL A 273 -33.71 -9.56 23.36
CA VAL A 273 -33.74 -9.33 24.81
C VAL A 273 -34.37 -7.98 25.20
N GLY A 274 -34.80 -7.18 24.23
CA GLY A 274 -35.47 -5.89 24.44
C GLY A 274 -34.53 -4.70 24.67
N ASP A 275 -33.24 -4.81 24.36
CA ASP A 275 -32.29 -3.69 24.40
C ASP A 275 -32.33 -2.91 23.06
N ASP A 276 -33.51 -2.38 22.73
CA ASP A 276 -33.84 -1.90 21.38
C ASP A 276 -33.00 -0.69 20.94
N ASN A 277 -32.72 0.25 21.84
CA ASN A 277 -31.90 1.43 21.52
C ASN A 277 -30.48 1.06 21.11
N ARG A 278 -29.85 0.12 21.83
CA ARG A 278 -28.51 -0.36 21.48
C ARG A 278 -28.50 -1.27 20.26
N ALA A 279 -29.60 -1.98 20.00
CA ALA A 279 -29.78 -2.72 18.75
C ALA A 279 -29.83 -1.77 17.54
N ILE A 280 -30.48 -0.61 17.67
CA ILE A 280 -30.50 0.43 16.62
C ILE A 280 -29.08 0.93 16.32
N GLU A 281 -28.26 1.18 17.35
CA GLU A 281 -26.85 1.59 17.17
C GLU A 281 -26.04 0.56 16.37
N ASP A 282 -26.22 -0.73 16.66
CA ASP A 282 -25.57 -1.81 15.91
C ASP A 282 -26.00 -1.84 14.44
N PHE A 283 -27.30 -1.67 14.15
CA PHE A 283 -27.79 -1.63 12.76
C PHE A 283 -27.40 -0.33 12.03
N ASP A 284 -27.28 0.79 12.73
CA ASP A 284 -26.74 2.02 12.15
C ASP A 284 -25.28 1.84 11.72
N PHE A 285 -24.47 1.14 12.52
CA PHE A 285 -23.10 0.78 12.15
C PHE A 285 -23.06 -0.14 10.91
N VAL A 286 -23.90 -1.19 10.89
CA VAL A 286 -24.03 -2.08 9.74
C VAL A 286 -24.38 -1.30 8.47
N LEU A 287 -25.35 -0.38 8.54
CA LEU A 287 -25.79 0.42 7.39
C LEU A 287 -24.80 1.50 6.97
N LYS A 288 -23.90 1.90 7.87
CA LYS A 288 -22.75 2.76 7.51
C LYS A 288 -21.74 2.00 6.65
N MET A 289 -21.52 0.71 6.93
CA MET A 289 -20.62 -0.16 6.15
C MET A 289 -21.27 -0.66 4.86
N GLU A 290 -22.52 -1.11 4.93
CA GLU A 290 -23.30 -1.60 3.81
C GLU A 290 -24.64 -0.84 3.68
N PRO A 291 -24.66 0.32 3.01
CA PRO A 291 -25.87 1.15 2.86
C PRO A 291 -27.04 0.47 2.15
N ASP A 292 -26.75 -0.58 1.38
CA ASP A 292 -27.70 -1.33 0.57
C ASP A 292 -28.23 -2.59 1.28
N ASN A 293 -27.86 -2.80 2.55
CA ASN A 293 -28.33 -3.93 3.33
C ASN A 293 -29.81 -3.73 3.76
N MET A 294 -30.73 -4.19 2.92
CA MET A 294 -32.16 -3.99 3.15
C MET A 294 -32.70 -4.79 4.34
N MET A 295 -32.09 -5.91 4.72
CA MET A 295 -32.46 -6.64 5.96
C MET A 295 -32.14 -5.82 7.20
N ALA A 296 -30.94 -5.23 7.26
CA ALA A 296 -30.55 -4.34 8.35
C ALA A 296 -31.44 -3.10 8.40
N THR A 297 -31.77 -2.53 7.23
CA THR A 297 -32.72 -1.41 7.12
C THR A 297 -34.09 -1.78 7.67
N PHE A 298 -34.61 -2.97 7.32
CA PHE A 298 -35.89 -3.45 7.80
C PHE A 298 -35.88 -3.70 9.32
N ASN A 299 -34.85 -4.37 9.84
CA ASN A 299 -34.68 -4.60 11.28
C ASN A 299 -34.57 -3.30 12.08
N ARG A 300 -33.84 -2.30 11.58
CA ARG A 300 -33.81 -0.97 12.18
C ARG A 300 -35.18 -0.31 12.18
N GLY A 301 -35.92 -0.43 11.08
CA GLY A 301 -37.30 0.07 10.98
C GLY A 301 -38.23 -0.55 12.04
N LEU A 302 -38.12 -1.87 12.28
CA LEU A 302 -38.86 -2.56 13.33
C LEU A 302 -38.55 -1.99 14.72
N LEU A 303 -37.27 -1.81 15.03
CA LEU A 303 -36.81 -1.29 16.31
C LEU A 303 -37.20 0.18 16.53
N ARG A 304 -37.12 1.01 15.48
CA ARG A 304 -37.62 2.39 15.52
C ARG A 304 -39.12 2.46 15.80
N ALA A 305 -39.90 1.56 15.21
CA ALA A 305 -41.34 1.49 15.48
C ALA A 305 -41.63 1.05 16.93
N GLN A 306 -40.84 0.13 17.48
CA GLN A 306 -40.95 -0.31 18.89
C GLN A 306 -40.58 0.79 19.89
N THR A 307 -39.55 1.58 19.58
CA THR A 307 -39.08 2.70 20.41
C THR A 307 -39.90 3.98 20.22
N GLY A 308 -40.87 3.99 19.29
CA GLY A 308 -41.82 5.08 19.07
C GLY A 308 -41.44 6.08 17.97
N ASP A 309 -40.29 5.92 17.31
CA ASP A 309 -39.92 6.68 16.11
C ASP A 309 -40.62 6.11 14.86
N TYR A 310 -41.94 6.34 14.79
CA TYR A 310 -42.75 5.87 13.67
C TYR A 310 -42.38 6.55 12.34
N ARG A 311 -41.88 7.78 12.36
CA ARG A 311 -41.48 8.51 11.13
C ARG A 311 -40.20 7.89 10.54
N GLY A 312 -39.19 7.65 11.36
CA GLY A 312 -37.98 6.95 10.95
C GLY A 312 -38.28 5.53 10.46
N ALA A 313 -39.16 4.81 11.16
CA ALA A 313 -39.60 3.47 10.75
C ALA A 313 -40.28 3.48 9.37
N ILE A 314 -41.20 4.41 9.10
CA ILE A 314 -41.87 4.55 7.80
C ILE A 314 -40.86 4.83 6.68
N SER A 315 -39.82 5.64 6.96
CA SER A 315 -38.74 5.91 6.00
C SER A 315 -37.98 4.63 5.65
N ASP A 316 -37.55 3.88 6.67
CA ASP A 316 -36.82 2.62 6.49
C ASP A 316 -37.66 1.57 5.73
N TYR A 317 -38.92 1.39 6.12
CA TYR A 317 -39.83 0.48 5.41
C TYR A 317 -40.06 0.90 3.96
N SER A 318 -40.18 2.20 3.69
CA SER A 318 -40.37 2.69 2.33
C SER A 318 -39.15 2.44 1.45
N LYS A 319 -37.94 2.55 2.00
CA LYS A 319 -36.70 2.18 1.31
C LYS A 319 -36.70 0.68 0.97
N VAL A 320 -37.04 -0.17 1.93
CA VAL A 320 -37.11 -1.63 1.73
C VAL A 320 -38.14 -2.02 0.67
N ILE A 321 -39.34 -1.45 0.73
CA ILE A 321 -40.43 -1.75 -0.21
C ILE A 321 -40.15 -1.25 -1.63
N ALA A 322 -39.38 -0.16 -1.76
CA ALA A 322 -38.98 0.34 -3.08
C ALA A 322 -38.08 -0.67 -3.82
N GLU A 323 -37.18 -1.33 -3.09
CA GLU A 323 -36.28 -2.35 -3.64
C GLU A 323 -36.92 -3.74 -3.71
N TYR A 324 -37.83 -4.06 -2.77
CA TYR A 324 -38.51 -5.35 -2.66
C TYR A 324 -40.05 -5.15 -2.66
N PRO A 325 -40.67 -4.87 -3.82
CA PRO A 325 -42.08 -4.49 -3.92
C PRO A 325 -43.07 -5.61 -3.55
N ASN A 326 -42.60 -6.86 -3.50
CA ASN A 326 -43.39 -8.04 -3.14
C ASN A 326 -43.22 -8.47 -1.67
N PHE A 327 -42.42 -7.73 -0.89
CA PHE A 327 -42.19 -8.04 0.52
C PHE A 327 -43.38 -7.62 1.40
N MET A 328 -44.29 -8.56 1.64
CA MET A 328 -45.56 -8.32 2.34
C MET A 328 -45.37 -7.79 3.77
N ALA A 329 -44.39 -8.32 4.52
CA ALA A 329 -44.13 -7.87 5.88
C ALA A 329 -43.69 -6.39 5.93
N GLY A 330 -43.01 -5.90 4.88
CA GLY A 330 -42.68 -4.48 4.72
C GLY A 330 -43.93 -3.59 4.75
N TYR A 331 -44.89 -3.88 3.86
CA TYR A 331 -46.15 -3.13 3.80
C TYR A 331 -46.94 -3.23 5.09
N TYR A 332 -46.99 -4.42 5.72
CA TYR A 332 -47.72 -4.62 6.96
C TYR A 332 -47.19 -3.72 8.08
N GLN A 333 -45.87 -3.71 8.29
CA GLN A 333 -45.25 -2.90 9.33
C GLN A 333 -45.35 -1.40 9.04
N ARG A 334 -45.29 -1.00 7.76
CA ARG A 334 -45.50 0.40 7.37
C ARG A 334 -46.94 0.86 7.58
N ALA A 335 -47.93 0.03 7.27
CA ALA A 335 -49.34 0.33 7.52
C ALA A 335 -49.60 0.56 9.01
N GLU A 336 -49.09 -0.32 9.88
CA GLU A 336 -49.20 -0.17 11.32
C GLU A 336 -48.53 1.10 11.84
N ALA A 337 -47.31 1.41 11.38
CA ALA A 337 -46.63 2.66 11.73
C ALA A 337 -47.40 3.90 11.23
N ARG A 338 -47.98 3.86 10.03
CA ARG A 338 -48.81 4.93 9.45
C ARG A 338 -50.08 5.18 10.28
N LYS A 339 -50.77 4.13 10.74
CA LYS A 339 -51.91 4.26 11.65
C LYS A 339 -51.52 4.98 12.94
N LYS A 340 -50.35 4.67 13.51
CA LYS A 340 -49.87 5.29 14.75
C LYS A 340 -49.59 6.79 14.61
N ILE A 341 -49.20 7.25 13.43
CA ILE A 341 -49.01 8.69 13.14
C ILE A 341 -50.26 9.39 12.61
N GLY A 342 -51.38 8.68 12.44
CA GLY A 342 -52.65 9.22 11.93
C GLY A 342 -52.77 9.30 10.40
N ASP A 343 -51.83 8.70 9.64
CA ASP A 343 -51.92 8.59 8.17
C ASP A 343 -52.80 7.40 7.77
N HIS A 344 -54.11 7.54 7.98
CA HIS A 344 -55.08 6.49 7.68
C HIS A 344 -55.12 6.17 6.18
N LYS A 345 -55.01 7.18 5.32
CA LYS A 345 -55.05 7.01 3.87
C LYS A 345 -53.85 6.20 3.35
N GLY A 346 -52.64 6.50 3.83
CA GLY A 346 -51.45 5.74 3.46
C GLY A 346 -51.48 4.31 4.02
N ALA A 347 -52.04 4.11 5.22
CA ALA A 347 -52.23 2.78 5.79
C ALA A 347 -53.20 1.92 4.96
N GLU A 348 -54.36 2.47 4.56
CA GLU A 348 -55.34 1.78 3.71
C GLU A 348 -54.74 1.37 2.35
N GLN A 349 -53.87 2.19 1.77
CA GLN A 349 -53.17 1.84 0.51
C GLN A 349 -52.24 0.64 0.69
N ASP A 350 -51.48 0.59 1.78
CA ASP A 350 -50.59 -0.53 2.10
C ASP A 350 -51.41 -1.80 2.39
N GLU A 351 -52.50 -1.71 3.14
CA GLU A 351 -53.42 -2.83 3.42
C GLU A 351 -54.07 -3.38 2.16
N PHE A 352 -54.52 -2.51 1.25
CA PHE A 352 -55.07 -2.92 -0.04
C PHE A 352 -54.02 -3.68 -0.87
N LYS A 353 -52.76 -3.21 -0.87
CA LYS A 353 -51.66 -3.89 -1.54
C LYS A 353 -51.41 -5.27 -0.92
N ILE A 354 -51.44 -5.40 0.41
CA ILE A 354 -51.32 -6.68 1.11
C ILE A 354 -52.46 -7.64 0.73
N MET A 355 -53.71 -7.17 0.77
CA MET A 355 -54.89 -7.96 0.39
C MET A 355 -54.78 -8.45 -1.05
N LYS A 356 -54.34 -7.59 -1.97
CA LYS A 356 -54.08 -7.97 -3.36
C LYS A 356 -53.02 -9.08 -3.45
N MET A 357 -51.87 -8.91 -2.79
CA MET A 357 -50.80 -9.93 -2.76
C MET A 357 -51.30 -11.28 -2.19
N GLN A 358 -52.18 -11.27 -1.19
CA GLN A 358 -52.76 -12.50 -0.62
C GLN A 358 -53.74 -13.18 -1.59
N ILE A 359 -54.58 -12.41 -2.29
CA ILE A 359 -55.50 -12.91 -3.30
C ILE A 359 -54.73 -13.51 -4.47
N ASP A 360 -53.71 -12.80 -4.96
CA ASP A 360 -52.86 -13.25 -6.07
C ASP A 360 -52.15 -14.57 -5.71
N LYS A 361 -51.61 -14.66 -4.48
CA LYS A 361 -51.01 -15.89 -3.94
C LYS A 361 -52.01 -17.05 -3.85
N ARG A 362 -53.25 -16.79 -3.41
CA ARG A 362 -54.30 -17.83 -3.28
C ARG A 362 -54.79 -18.33 -4.64
N ASN A 363 -54.82 -17.47 -5.64
CA ASN A 363 -55.29 -17.80 -6.98
C ASN A 363 -54.22 -18.49 -7.84
N GLY A 364 -53.05 -18.83 -7.28
CA GLY A 364 -51.95 -19.47 -8.01
C GLY A 364 -51.28 -18.55 -9.03
N VAL A 365 -51.55 -17.24 -8.98
CA VAL A 365 -50.84 -16.24 -9.77
C VAL A 365 -49.51 -15.99 -9.06
N SER A 366 -48.56 -16.92 -9.22
CA SER A 366 -47.16 -16.55 -9.10
C SER A 366 -46.93 -15.41 -10.08
N SER A 367 -46.37 -14.30 -9.60
CA SER A 367 -46.07 -13.09 -10.37
C SER A 367 -45.33 -13.46 -11.65
N GLY A 368 -46.10 -13.61 -12.72
CA GLY A 368 -45.69 -14.12 -14.02
C GLY A 368 -46.32 -13.31 -15.13
N ASP A 369 -46.16 -12.00 -15.08
CA ASP A 369 -46.06 -11.20 -16.31
C ASP A 369 -44.56 -10.99 -16.57
N LYS A 370 -43.97 -11.97 -17.26
CA LYS A 370 -42.63 -11.86 -17.82
C LYS A 370 -42.62 -10.73 -18.85
N LYS A 371 -42.05 -9.58 -18.51
CA LYS A 371 -41.32 -8.78 -19.51
C LYS A 371 -39.90 -9.30 -19.54
N GLU A 372 -39.52 -9.90 -20.65
CA GLU A 372 -38.13 -10.24 -20.95
C GLU A 372 -37.26 -8.99 -20.80
N GLY A 373 -36.32 -9.02 -19.86
CA GLY A 373 -35.26 -8.01 -19.73
C GLY A 373 -34.99 -7.43 -18.33
N ASP A 374 -35.70 -7.85 -17.28
CA ASP A 374 -35.50 -7.28 -15.93
C ASP A 374 -34.96 -8.34 -14.94
N ASP A 375 -33.72 -8.15 -14.48
CA ASP A 375 -33.03 -8.96 -13.45
C ASP A 375 -33.68 -8.76 -12.06
N SER A 376 -34.92 -9.21 -11.91
CA SER A 376 -35.68 -9.08 -10.67
C SER A 376 -35.10 -9.98 -9.57
N LYS A 377 -34.50 -9.34 -8.56
CA LYS A 377 -33.90 -9.90 -7.33
C LYS A 377 -34.93 -10.49 -6.34
N ASP A 378 -35.96 -11.21 -6.80
CA ASP A 378 -37.05 -11.64 -5.93
C ASP A 378 -37.43 -13.13 -6.00
N VAL A 379 -37.47 -13.71 -4.79
CA VAL A 379 -38.08 -14.97 -4.36
C VAL A 379 -37.49 -16.27 -4.92
N ALA A 380 -36.49 -16.81 -4.20
CA ALA A 380 -36.21 -18.24 -4.25
C ALA A 380 -37.42 -19.00 -3.69
N ASP A 381 -38.03 -19.80 -4.57
CA ASP A 381 -39.13 -20.69 -4.28
C ASP A 381 -38.74 -21.60 -3.10
N ASN A 382 -39.53 -21.54 -2.02
CA ASN A 382 -39.30 -22.36 -0.84
C ASN A 382 -39.89 -23.75 -1.11
N SER A 383 -39.26 -24.50 -2.00
CA SER A 383 -39.52 -25.92 -2.24
C SER A 383 -38.26 -26.72 -1.96
N SER A 384 -37.89 -26.82 -0.69
CA SER A 384 -36.99 -27.89 -0.22
C SER A 384 -37.44 -28.37 1.14
N GLU A 385 -38.58 -29.07 1.18
CA GLU A 385 -38.79 -30.16 2.14
C GLU A 385 -37.79 -31.29 1.82
N ASN A 386 -36.51 -31.07 2.16
CA ASN A 386 -35.54 -32.11 2.55
C ASN A 386 -34.17 -31.49 2.79
N SER A 387 -33.95 -31.03 4.02
CA SER A 387 -32.64 -31.15 4.67
C SER A 387 -32.84 -31.28 6.17
N ASN A 388 -32.52 -32.47 6.66
CA ASN A 388 -32.45 -32.76 8.08
C ASN A 388 -31.41 -31.84 8.75
N GLY A 389 -31.85 -31.06 9.74
CA GLY A 389 -30.98 -30.40 10.73
C GLY A 389 -30.90 -28.87 10.62
N ASP A 390 -31.60 -28.17 11.54
CA ASP A 390 -31.31 -26.78 11.97
C ASP A 390 -31.43 -25.60 10.97
N GLY A 391 -31.88 -25.81 9.72
CA GLY A 391 -32.04 -24.74 8.70
C GLY A 391 -33.00 -23.57 8.99
N GLY A 392 -33.53 -23.44 10.21
CA GLY A 392 -34.50 -22.42 10.60
C GLY A 392 -33.92 -21.15 11.23
N LYS A 393 -32.71 -21.18 11.80
CA LYS A 393 -32.22 -20.11 12.70
C LYS A 393 -31.12 -19.20 12.12
N THR A 394 -30.38 -19.68 11.11
CA THR A 394 -29.24 -18.97 10.53
C THR A 394 -29.41 -18.72 9.04
N ARG A 395 -28.68 -17.74 8.51
CA ARG A 395 -28.58 -17.44 7.08
C ARG A 395 -27.18 -17.02 6.72
N LYS A 396 -26.81 -17.20 5.46
CA LYS A 396 -25.57 -16.69 4.88
C LYS A 396 -25.63 -15.16 4.74
N LYS A 397 -24.46 -14.50 4.74
CA LYS A 397 -24.38 -13.04 4.57
C LYS A 397 -24.91 -12.60 3.20
N SER A 398 -24.56 -13.33 2.16
CA SER A 398 -25.05 -13.17 0.77
C SER A 398 -26.56 -13.41 0.57
N ASP A 399 -27.29 -13.91 1.56
CA ASP A 399 -28.72 -14.18 1.45
C ASP A 399 -29.55 -12.89 1.27
N LYS A 400 -30.20 -12.77 0.11
CA LYS A 400 -31.05 -11.63 -0.27
C LYS A 400 -32.54 -11.86 -0.01
N ASN A 401 -32.93 -13.03 0.51
CA ASN A 401 -34.34 -13.33 0.76
C ASN A 401 -34.87 -12.53 1.95
N MET A 402 -35.74 -11.54 1.68
CA MET A 402 -36.27 -10.62 2.68
C MET A 402 -37.01 -11.29 3.82
N GLU A 403 -37.49 -12.51 3.66
CA GLU A 403 -38.15 -13.28 4.72
C GLU A 403 -37.17 -13.79 5.80
N ASN A 404 -35.87 -13.80 5.52
CA ASN A 404 -34.84 -14.26 6.45
C ASN A 404 -34.27 -13.15 7.35
N TYR A 405 -34.89 -11.95 7.37
CA TYR A 405 -34.44 -10.78 8.14
C TYR A 405 -34.21 -11.04 9.64
N ARG A 406 -34.88 -12.04 10.23
CA ARG A 406 -34.74 -12.41 11.66
C ARG A 406 -33.65 -13.44 11.96
N LYS A 407 -33.03 -14.03 10.93
CA LYS A 407 -32.05 -15.11 11.09
C LYS A 407 -30.67 -14.56 11.39
N ILE A 408 -29.93 -15.26 12.27
CA ILE A 408 -28.53 -14.95 12.59
C ILE A 408 -27.67 -15.13 11.35
N VAL A 409 -26.73 -14.21 11.14
CA VAL A 409 -25.86 -14.19 9.96
C VAL A 409 -24.59 -14.98 10.24
N ILE A 410 -24.27 -15.89 9.34
CA ILE A 410 -22.99 -16.58 9.30
C ILE A 410 -22.17 -16.08 8.10
N ALA A 411 -20.85 -16.18 8.20
CA ALA A 411 -19.95 -15.84 7.09
C ALA A 411 -20.27 -16.71 5.86
N ASP A 412 -20.09 -16.13 4.67
CA ASP A 412 -20.09 -16.91 3.45
C ASP A 412 -18.86 -17.82 3.39
N ASP A 413 -18.96 -18.96 2.68
CA ASP A 413 -17.84 -19.89 2.56
C ASP A 413 -16.63 -19.23 1.88
N SER A 414 -16.81 -18.20 1.06
CA SER A 414 -15.73 -17.44 0.41
C SER A 414 -15.11 -16.33 1.28
N GLU A 415 -15.77 -15.91 2.37
CA GLU A 415 -15.32 -14.82 3.24
C GLU A 415 -14.49 -15.31 4.46
N ALA A 416 -14.08 -16.59 4.48
CA ALA A 416 -13.18 -17.08 5.51
C ALA A 416 -11.82 -16.37 5.34
N ASP A 417 -11.55 -15.37 6.19
CA ASP A 417 -10.26 -14.69 6.28
C ASP A 417 -9.10 -15.68 6.13
N GLN A 418 -8.12 -15.34 5.29
CA GLN A 418 -6.90 -16.12 5.11
C GLN A 418 -6.25 -16.38 6.48
N ARG A 419 -6.48 -17.57 7.05
CA ARG A 419 -5.88 -18.01 8.32
C ARG A 419 -4.37 -18.22 8.19
N TYR A 420 -3.94 -18.59 6.99
CA TYR A 420 -2.55 -18.77 6.64
C TYR A 420 -2.00 -17.46 6.11
N LYS A 421 -1.46 -16.64 7.03
CA LYS A 421 -0.53 -15.58 6.65
C LYS A 421 0.84 -16.22 6.45
N SER A 422 1.54 -15.87 5.37
CA SER A 422 2.97 -16.13 5.32
C SER A 422 3.64 -15.24 6.37
N ASP A 423 4.27 -15.87 7.36
CA ASP A 423 4.93 -15.24 8.52
C ASP A 423 6.24 -14.53 8.13
N TYR A 424 6.17 -13.66 7.13
CA TYR A 424 7.23 -12.70 6.83
C TYR A 424 6.73 -11.34 7.31
N ARG A 425 6.95 -11.06 8.59
CA ARG A 425 6.59 -9.77 9.20
C ARG A 425 7.86 -8.97 9.43
N GLY A 426 8.20 -8.11 8.46
CA GLY A 426 9.12 -7.00 8.67
C GLY A 426 8.56 -6.03 9.72
N ARG A 427 9.45 -5.35 10.45
CA ARG A 427 9.08 -4.41 11.52
C ARG A 427 8.13 -3.32 11.03
N VAL A 428 7.32 -2.81 11.95
CA VAL A 428 6.38 -1.70 11.73
C VAL A 428 7.19 -0.43 11.46
N GLN A 429 7.48 -0.17 10.19
CA GLN A 429 7.90 1.15 9.71
C GLN A 429 6.65 2.02 9.54
N ASP A 430 6.78 3.30 9.92
CA ASP A 430 5.70 4.27 9.97
C ASP A 430 5.06 4.44 8.58
N ARG A 431 3.74 4.24 8.49
CA ARG A 431 2.98 4.33 7.23
C ARG A 431 2.62 5.78 6.88
N ASN A 432 2.74 6.70 7.85
CA ASN A 432 2.43 8.12 7.67
C ASN A 432 3.67 8.91 7.22
N VAL A 433 4.12 8.67 5.99
CA VAL A 433 5.18 9.46 5.37
C VAL A 433 4.60 10.58 4.53
N THR A 434 5.11 11.80 4.71
CA THR A 434 4.76 12.94 3.86
C THR A 434 5.41 12.75 2.50
N ILE A 435 4.60 12.56 1.46
CA ILE A 435 5.08 12.37 0.08
C ILE A 435 5.45 13.75 -0.49
N LYS A 436 6.75 13.99 -0.70
CA LYS A 436 7.28 15.18 -1.38
C LYS A 436 8.31 14.73 -2.42
N LEU A 437 8.40 15.49 -3.51
CA LEU A 437 9.48 15.32 -4.48
C LEU A 437 10.83 15.63 -3.82
N GLU A 438 11.88 14.95 -4.25
CA GLU A 438 13.26 15.30 -3.90
C GLU A 438 13.60 16.71 -4.44
N PRO A 439 14.42 17.50 -3.71
CA PRO A 439 14.71 18.88 -4.07
C PRO A 439 15.45 19.04 -5.39
N MET A 440 15.33 20.23 -6.00
CA MET A 440 16.12 20.63 -7.17
C MET A 440 17.61 20.74 -6.86
N TYR A 441 18.44 20.48 -7.87
CA TYR A 441 19.89 20.65 -7.79
C TYR A 441 20.31 22.11 -7.87
N ALA A 442 21.38 22.43 -7.15
CA ALA A 442 22.00 23.75 -7.06
C ALA A 442 23.50 23.67 -7.32
N LEU A 443 24.10 24.78 -7.76
CA LEU A 443 25.53 25.04 -7.68
C LEU A 443 25.82 25.84 -6.40
N THR A 444 26.56 25.24 -5.47
CA THR A 444 26.87 25.86 -4.18
C THR A 444 28.23 25.40 -3.66
N TYR A 445 28.76 26.07 -2.64
CA TYR A 445 30.00 25.66 -1.98
C TYR A 445 29.76 24.66 -0.84
N TYR A 446 28.52 24.54 -0.37
CA TYR A 446 28.19 23.82 0.86
C TYR A 446 27.13 22.75 0.60
N GLU A 447 27.44 21.57 1.07
CA GLU A 447 26.61 20.37 0.95
C GLU A 447 26.47 19.76 2.33
N LYS A 448 25.25 19.31 2.65
CA LYS A 448 24.98 18.66 3.92
C LYS A 448 25.73 17.33 3.99
N LEU A 449 26.43 17.09 5.09
CA LEU A 449 27.04 15.79 5.35
C LEU A 449 25.94 14.72 5.45
N SER A 450 26.08 13.66 4.65
CA SER A 450 25.24 12.48 4.71
C SER A 450 26.02 11.35 5.37
N ASP A 451 25.39 10.64 6.30
CA ASP A 451 25.98 9.46 6.96
C ASP A 451 26.21 8.31 5.95
N VAL A 452 25.49 8.32 4.83
CA VAL A 452 25.63 7.39 3.70
C VAL A 452 26.50 8.01 2.62
N LYS A 453 27.53 7.28 2.18
CA LYS A 453 28.46 7.69 1.11
C LYS A 453 27.72 7.75 -0.23
N ARG A 454 27.40 8.96 -0.71
CA ARG A 454 26.69 9.20 -1.98
C ARG A 454 27.65 9.42 -3.15
N ILE A 455 27.09 9.32 -4.35
CA ILE A 455 27.75 9.59 -5.63
C ILE A 455 28.22 11.05 -5.63
N VAL A 456 29.47 11.29 -6.04
CA VAL A 456 29.96 12.64 -6.27
C VAL A 456 29.45 13.09 -7.63
N HIS A 457 28.54 14.05 -7.64
CA HIS A 457 27.99 14.63 -8.85
C HIS A 457 29.07 15.35 -9.65
N TYR A 458 29.17 15.02 -10.93
CA TYR A 458 30.24 15.47 -11.80
C TYR A 458 29.68 16.04 -13.10
N HIS A 459 30.24 17.16 -13.53
CA HIS A 459 30.05 17.67 -14.88
C HIS A 459 31.33 18.35 -15.36
N LYS A 460 31.78 18.00 -16.57
CA LYS A 460 33.07 18.44 -17.11
C LYS A 460 33.26 19.95 -17.06
N TYR A 461 32.24 20.71 -17.50
CA TYR A 461 32.32 22.17 -17.54
C TYR A 461 32.43 22.80 -16.14
N ILE A 462 31.73 22.25 -15.14
CA ILE A 462 31.79 22.75 -13.77
C ILE A 462 33.17 22.45 -13.15
N GLU A 463 33.74 21.30 -13.50
CA GLU A 463 35.11 20.98 -13.08
C GLU A 463 36.14 21.89 -13.75
N GLU A 464 36.05 22.16 -15.04
CA GLU A 464 36.93 23.14 -15.71
C GLU A 464 36.83 24.52 -15.06
N LEU A 465 35.62 24.91 -14.66
CA LEU A 465 35.35 26.14 -13.93
C LEU A 465 36.01 26.12 -12.53
N ASN A 466 35.99 24.99 -11.82
CA ASN A 466 36.72 24.81 -10.56
C ASN A 466 38.24 24.87 -10.74
N HIS A 467 38.78 24.27 -11.79
CA HIS A 467 40.22 24.26 -12.09
C HIS A 467 40.77 25.65 -12.44
N SER A 468 39.91 26.54 -12.94
CA SER A 468 40.28 27.93 -13.21
C SER A 468 40.64 28.74 -11.95
N LYS A 469 40.31 28.23 -10.75
CA LYS A 469 40.52 28.89 -9.44
C LYS A 469 39.92 30.30 -9.33
N LEU A 470 38.89 30.57 -10.12
CA LEU A 470 38.12 31.81 -10.06
C LEU A 470 37.31 31.93 -8.75
N PHE A 471 36.84 30.81 -8.20
CA PHE A 471 35.94 30.77 -7.05
C PHE A 471 36.71 30.60 -5.73
N PRO A 472 36.21 31.17 -4.62
CA PRO A 472 36.84 31.04 -3.30
C PRO A 472 36.87 29.58 -2.81
N LYS A 473 35.92 28.76 -3.27
CA LYS A 473 35.82 27.33 -3.03
C LYS A 473 35.33 26.63 -4.30
N PRO A 474 35.62 25.33 -4.50
CA PRO A 474 35.06 24.57 -5.61
C PRO A 474 33.53 24.54 -5.54
N LEU A 475 32.87 24.83 -6.67
CA LEU A 475 31.44 24.65 -6.86
C LEU A 475 31.09 23.17 -6.83
N ARG A 476 30.03 22.83 -6.13
CA ARG A 476 29.43 21.50 -6.04
C ARG A 476 28.04 21.52 -6.67
N ILE A 477 27.69 20.43 -7.32
CA ILE A 477 26.33 20.17 -7.79
C ILE A 477 25.65 19.32 -6.71
N THR A 478 24.61 19.84 -6.06
CA THR A 478 23.93 19.11 -4.98
C THR A 478 22.45 19.49 -4.85
N ASN A 479 21.62 18.55 -4.43
CA ASN A 479 20.22 18.74 -4.02
C ASN A 479 20.08 18.82 -2.48
N MET A 480 21.18 18.69 -1.74
CA MET A 480 21.23 18.63 -0.28
C MET A 480 22.02 19.83 0.27
N GLU A 481 21.47 21.02 0.07
CA GLU A 481 22.13 22.25 0.50
C GLU A 481 22.25 22.32 2.04
N ALA A 482 23.42 22.75 2.52
CA ALA A 482 23.64 22.96 3.94
C ALA A 482 23.27 24.39 4.35
N PRO A 483 22.60 24.59 5.50
CA PRO A 483 22.48 25.92 6.07
C PRO A 483 23.86 26.45 6.47
N LEU A 484 24.08 27.74 6.25
CA LEU A 484 25.35 28.39 6.58
C LEU A 484 25.51 28.59 8.09
N THR A 485 26.74 28.47 8.57
CA THR A 485 27.11 28.93 9.91
C THR A 485 27.22 30.46 9.94
N GLU A 486 27.14 31.07 11.12
CA GLU A 486 27.27 32.52 11.26
C GLU A 486 28.61 33.04 10.70
N GLU A 487 29.70 32.31 10.89
CA GLU A 487 31.02 32.63 10.32
C GLU A 487 31.00 32.59 8.79
N GLN A 488 30.33 31.59 8.20
CA GLN A 488 30.19 31.49 6.75
C GLN A 488 29.34 32.64 6.19
N VAL A 489 28.25 33.00 6.87
CA VAL A 489 27.42 34.16 6.49
C VAL A 489 28.25 35.44 6.49
N ARG A 490 29.03 35.70 7.56
CA ARG A 490 29.94 36.87 7.62
C ARG A 490 30.99 36.84 6.51
N PHE A 491 31.53 35.66 6.20
CA PHE A 491 32.47 35.48 5.11
C PHE A 491 31.85 35.83 3.75
N HIS A 492 30.60 35.40 3.48
CA HIS A 492 29.91 35.74 2.23
C HIS A 492 29.53 37.22 2.14
N PHE A 493 29.19 37.89 3.25
CA PHE A 493 29.03 39.35 3.23
C PHE A 493 30.33 40.07 2.85
N ALA A 494 31.47 39.65 3.40
CA ALA A 494 32.76 40.21 3.01
C ALA A 494 33.11 39.95 1.53
N LEU A 495 32.74 38.78 1.00
CA LEU A 495 32.89 38.48 -0.43
C LEU A 495 31.98 39.33 -1.32
N ILE A 496 30.75 39.62 -0.88
CA ILE A 496 29.84 40.53 -1.61
C ILE A 496 30.47 41.91 -1.76
N ASP A 497 31.08 42.45 -0.69
CA ASP A 497 31.76 43.74 -0.74
C ASP A 497 32.99 43.71 -1.67
N ALA A 498 33.79 42.65 -1.58
CA ALA A 498 34.96 42.45 -2.43
C ALA A 498 34.57 42.33 -3.92
N HIS A 499 33.63 41.44 -4.24
CA HIS A 499 33.17 41.22 -5.61
C HIS A 499 32.40 42.42 -6.16
N THR A 500 31.76 43.23 -5.32
CA THR A 500 31.20 44.51 -5.76
C THR A 500 32.29 45.44 -6.28
N SER A 501 33.42 45.51 -5.58
CA SER A 501 34.58 46.27 -6.05
C SER A 501 35.17 45.69 -7.34
N ASP A 502 35.26 44.36 -7.46
CA ASP A 502 35.76 43.67 -8.66
C ASP A 502 34.86 43.87 -9.89
N VAL A 503 33.54 43.90 -9.68
CA VAL A 503 32.54 44.13 -10.74
C VAL A 503 32.60 45.58 -11.23
N VAL A 504 32.84 46.55 -10.33
CA VAL A 504 33.05 47.95 -10.73
C VAL A 504 34.35 48.10 -11.53
N ALA A 505 35.41 47.39 -11.15
CA ALA A 505 36.69 47.43 -11.86
C ALA A 505 36.66 46.78 -13.25
N ASP A 506 35.78 45.80 -13.46
CA ASP A 506 35.69 44.99 -14.69
C ASP A 506 34.22 44.65 -15.01
N GLU A 507 33.47 45.67 -15.42
CA GLU A 507 32.00 45.60 -15.57
C GLU A 507 31.52 44.58 -16.61
N LYS A 508 32.39 44.17 -17.53
CA LYS A 508 32.09 43.26 -18.65
C LYS A 508 32.32 41.78 -18.31
N ASN A 509 32.78 41.46 -17.11
CA ASN A 509 33.09 40.09 -16.73
C ASN A 509 31.87 39.36 -16.14
N ALA A 510 31.24 38.51 -16.97
CA ALA A 510 30.07 37.73 -16.59
C ALA A 510 30.33 36.85 -15.34
N LYS A 511 31.49 36.18 -15.28
CA LYS A 511 31.83 35.23 -14.20
C LYS A 511 31.94 35.91 -12.83
N LYS A 512 32.49 37.14 -12.77
CA LYS A 512 32.55 37.92 -11.52
C LYS A 512 31.16 38.31 -11.01
N ARG A 513 30.25 38.68 -11.92
CA ARG A 513 28.84 38.94 -11.54
C ARG A 513 28.14 37.69 -11.06
N PHE A 514 28.37 36.56 -11.72
CA PHE A 514 27.85 35.26 -11.27
C PHE A 514 28.34 34.89 -9.86
N MET A 515 29.63 35.11 -9.55
CA MET A 515 30.17 34.86 -8.20
C MET A 515 29.45 35.68 -7.14
N ARG A 516 29.28 36.98 -7.37
CA ARG A 516 28.52 37.84 -6.43
C ARG A 516 27.06 37.41 -6.31
N GLY A 517 26.44 37.01 -7.42
CA GLY A 517 25.08 36.45 -7.44
C GLY A 517 24.94 35.16 -6.63
N LEU A 518 25.97 34.31 -6.61
CA LEU A 518 26.03 33.12 -5.73
C LEU A 518 26.16 33.53 -4.26
N ASP A 519 26.96 34.53 -3.92
CA ASP A 519 27.08 34.98 -2.53
C ASP A 519 25.78 35.60 -2.01
N PHE A 520 25.08 36.40 -2.83
CA PHE A 520 23.74 36.89 -2.51
C PHE A 520 22.75 35.75 -2.30
N TYR A 521 22.79 34.72 -3.16
CA TYR A 521 21.97 33.52 -2.97
C TYR A 521 22.23 32.83 -1.63
N LEU A 522 23.51 32.67 -1.28
CA LEU A 522 23.95 32.01 -0.05
C LEU A 522 23.50 32.76 1.22
N VAL A 523 23.45 34.09 1.19
CA VAL A 523 22.87 34.91 2.27
C VAL A 523 21.35 35.11 2.15
N GLN A 524 20.69 34.38 1.24
CA GLN A 524 19.25 34.40 0.97
C GLN A 524 18.69 35.74 0.45
N ASP A 525 19.52 36.60 -0.12
CA ASP A 525 19.07 37.77 -0.88
C ASP A 525 18.76 37.37 -2.33
N PHE A 526 17.56 36.81 -2.53
CA PHE A 526 17.12 36.32 -3.84
C PHE A 526 16.97 37.44 -4.87
N ALA A 527 16.61 38.65 -4.47
CA ALA A 527 16.39 39.76 -5.41
C ALA A 527 17.71 40.21 -6.04
N SER A 528 18.73 40.46 -5.21
CA SER A 528 20.07 40.84 -5.66
C SER A 528 20.74 39.72 -6.46
N SER A 529 20.54 38.46 -6.04
CA SER A 529 21.06 37.29 -6.75
C SER A 529 20.47 37.16 -8.18
N ILE A 530 19.15 37.30 -8.34
CA ILE A 530 18.49 37.24 -9.66
C ILE A 530 18.97 38.38 -10.58
N ASP A 531 19.14 39.60 -10.05
CA ASP A 531 19.66 40.74 -10.81
C ASP A 531 21.09 40.49 -11.32
N ASP A 532 21.97 39.98 -10.46
CA ASP A 532 23.35 39.68 -10.85
C ASP A 532 23.45 38.53 -11.85
N PHE A 533 22.66 37.47 -11.70
CA PHE A 533 22.60 36.42 -12.71
C PHE A 533 22.03 36.92 -14.04
N THR A 534 21.05 37.83 -14.00
CA THR A 534 20.51 38.44 -15.22
C THR A 534 21.56 39.28 -15.93
N LYS A 535 22.32 40.10 -15.19
CA LYS A 535 23.43 40.87 -15.75
C LYS A 535 24.56 39.98 -16.26
N SER A 536 24.86 38.87 -15.57
CA SER A 536 25.82 37.87 -16.05
C SER A 536 25.40 37.30 -17.41
N ILE A 537 24.12 36.94 -17.56
CA ILE A 537 23.56 36.39 -18.80
C ILE A 537 23.60 37.41 -19.95
N LEU A 538 23.33 38.69 -19.65
CA LEU A 538 23.41 39.75 -20.66
C LEU A 538 24.85 40.01 -21.17
N LEU A 539 25.87 39.66 -20.36
CA LEU A 539 27.28 39.80 -20.73
C LEU A 539 27.83 38.57 -21.45
N ASP A 540 27.39 37.38 -21.07
CA ASP A 540 27.74 36.10 -21.69
C ASP A 540 26.50 35.20 -21.73
N ASP A 541 25.86 35.17 -22.89
CA ASP A 541 24.64 34.40 -23.13
C ASP A 541 24.89 32.89 -23.26
N THR A 542 26.16 32.47 -23.38
CA THR A 542 26.57 31.07 -23.44
C THR A 542 26.87 30.46 -22.07
N PHE A 543 26.95 31.29 -21.02
CA PHE A 543 27.28 30.86 -19.67
C PHE A 543 26.08 30.24 -18.95
N PHE A 544 25.77 28.98 -19.27
CA PHE A 544 24.62 28.25 -18.74
C PHE A 544 24.53 28.18 -17.19
N PRO A 545 25.62 28.19 -16.38
CA PRO A 545 25.49 28.17 -14.93
C PRO A 545 24.68 29.34 -14.36
N ALA A 546 24.73 30.51 -15.01
CA ALA A 546 23.93 31.67 -14.60
C ALA A 546 22.42 31.44 -14.84
N TYR A 547 22.05 30.83 -15.97
CA TYR A 547 20.65 30.45 -16.23
C TYR A 547 20.17 29.40 -15.21
N PHE A 548 20.99 28.37 -14.96
CA PHE A 548 20.67 27.29 -14.02
C PHE A 548 20.42 27.80 -12.60
N MET A 549 21.32 28.65 -12.08
CA MET A 549 21.14 29.24 -10.75
C MET A 549 20.00 30.25 -10.72
N ARG A 550 19.81 31.07 -11.76
CA ARG A 550 18.68 32.01 -11.80
C ARG A 550 17.35 31.29 -11.78
N ALA A 551 17.21 30.17 -12.49
CA ALA A 551 16.01 29.33 -12.44
C ALA A 551 15.73 28.84 -11.01
N LEU A 552 16.74 28.25 -10.35
CA LEU A 552 16.62 27.75 -8.98
C LEU A 552 16.23 28.86 -7.99
N VAL A 553 16.88 30.02 -8.06
CA VAL A 553 16.62 31.13 -7.14
C VAL A 553 15.23 31.71 -7.35
N ARG A 554 14.79 31.86 -8.61
CA ARG A 554 13.42 32.25 -8.92
C ARG A 554 12.42 31.25 -8.36
N TYR A 555 12.64 29.96 -8.58
CA TYR A 555 11.81 28.90 -8.01
C TYR A 555 11.70 29.00 -6.47
N LYS A 556 12.83 29.11 -5.77
CA LYS A 556 12.85 29.25 -4.30
C LYS A 556 12.13 30.51 -3.81
N GLN A 557 12.29 31.62 -4.53
CA GLN A 557 11.57 32.86 -4.22
C GLN A 557 10.05 32.70 -4.37
N LEU A 558 9.58 31.96 -5.38
CA LEU A 558 8.16 31.67 -5.57
C LEU A 558 7.61 30.75 -4.47
N GLU A 559 8.32 29.67 -4.14
CA GLU A 559 7.91 28.78 -3.05
C GLU A 559 7.88 29.49 -1.69
N TYR A 560 8.84 30.39 -1.43
CA TYR A 560 8.85 31.21 -0.22
C TYR A 560 7.61 32.11 -0.15
N LYS A 561 7.29 32.84 -1.23
CA LYS A 561 6.09 33.68 -1.31
C LYS A 561 4.80 32.88 -1.10
N LYS A 562 4.73 31.69 -1.69
CA LYS A 562 3.59 30.77 -1.55
C LYS A 562 3.42 30.27 -0.11
N ALA A 563 4.52 29.93 0.57
CA ALA A 563 4.51 29.54 1.97
C ALA A 563 4.09 30.69 2.90
N GLU A 564 4.57 31.92 2.63
CA GLU A 564 4.19 33.11 3.38
C GLU A 564 2.69 33.44 3.24
N ALA A 565 2.14 33.30 2.02
CA ALA A 565 0.72 33.48 1.76
C ALA A 565 -0.15 32.47 2.55
N THR A 566 0.22 31.19 2.55
CA THR A 566 -0.51 30.13 3.27
C THR A 566 -0.42 30.26 4.78
N MET A 567 0.70 30.74 5.34
CA MET A 567 0.82 31.04 6.77
C MET A 567 -0.03 32.24 7.22
N SER A 568 -0.24 33.21 6.33
CA SER A 568 -1.04 34.41 6.61
C SER A 568 -2.55 34.14 6.66
N GLU A 569 -3.05 33.13 5.92
CA GLU A 569 -4.48 32.74 5.91
C GLU A 569 -4.93 32.08 7.23
N GLY A 570 -4.02 31.41 7.95
CA GLY A 570 -4.31 30.82 9.26
C GLY A 570 -4.41 31.82 10.42
N ALA A 571 -4.03 33.09 10.21
CA ALA A 571 -3.80 34.06 11.29
C ALA A 571 -4.70 35.31 11.26
N THR A 572 -5.68 35.42 10.36
CA THR A 572 -6.51 36.65 10.28
C THR A 572 -8.01 36.37 10.30
N SER A 573 -8.59 36.48 11.51
CA SER A 573 -9.93 37.04 11.68
C SER A 573 -9.78 38.54 11.90
N GLY A 574 -10.21 39.35 10.94
CA GLY A 574 -10.35 40.80 11.12
C GLY A 574 -9.53 41.68 10.17
N THR A 575 -10.24 42.20 9.16
CA THR A 575 -10.06 43.49 8.48
C THR A 575 -8.89 43.70 7.48
N THR A 576 -9.32 44.13 6.29
CA THR A 576 -8.59 44.71 5.14
C THR A 576 -7.99 43.72 4.13
N GLU A 577 -8.81 43.37 3.14
CA GLU A 577 -8.43 42.69 1.89
C GLU A 577 -7.45 43.56 1.07
N MET A 578 -6.16 43.51 1.38
CA MET A 578 -5.16 43.71 0.34
C MET A 578 -4.95 42.38 -0.35
N LYS A 579 -5.40 42.25 -1.62
CA LYS A 579 -5.07 41.11 -2.49
C LYS A 579 -3.55 40.99 -2.57
N LYS A 580 -2.99 40.06 -1.79
CA LYS A 580 -1.57 39.70 -1.85
C LYS A 580 -1.31 38.98 -3.18
N PRO A 581 -0.13 39.17 -3.80
CA PRO A 581 0.18 38.56 -5.09
C PRO A 581 0.18 37.03 -4.96
N GLU A 582 -0.81 36.40 -5.57
CA GLU A 582 -0.93 34.95 -5.65
C GLU A 582 0.09 34.42 -6.66
N VAL A 583 0.89 33.42 -6.27
CA VAL A 583 1.86 32.79 -7.19
C VAL A 583 1.09 31.96 -8.20
N THR A 584 1.20 32.32 -9.47
CA THR A 584 0.47 31.69 -10.58
C THR A 584 1.35 30.72 -11.37
N ALA A 585 0.72 29.87 -12.19
CA ALA A 585 1.44 28.97 -13.10
C ALA A 585 2.39 29.73 -14.05
N ILE A 586 2.01 30.96 -14.43
CA ILE A 586 2.79 31.84 -15.32
C ILE A 586 4.13 32.22 -14.70
N ASP A 587 4.20 32.35 -13.37
CA ASP A 587 5.44 32.72 -12.68
C ASP A 587 6.51 31.62 -12.81
N TYR A 588 6.09 30.34 -12.89
CA TYR A 588 6.99 29.22 -13.10
C TYR A 588 7.42 29.04 -14.57
N GLU A 589 6.71 29.63 -15.55
CA GLU A 589 7.15 29.59 -16.96
C GLU A 589 8.49 30.31 -17.14
N VAL A 590 8.73 31.37 -16.37
CA VAL A 590 10.02 32.08 -16.38
C VAL A 590 11.16 31.19 -15.87
N VAL A 591 10.87 30.32 -14.87
CA VAL A 591 11.82 29.32 -14.38
C VAL A 591 12.10 28.26 -15.45
N LYS A 592 11.05 27.77 -16.11
CA LYS A 592 11.13 26.79 -17.18
C LYS A 592 11.94 27.31 -18.37
N ASN A 593 11.72 28.55 -18.80
CA ASN A 593 12.48 29.19 -19.88
C ASN A 593 13.98 29.25 -19.59
N ASP A 594 14.37 29.57 -18.34
CA ASP A 594 15.79 29.56 -17.95
C ASP A 594 16.38 28.14 -18.06
N LEU A 595 15.62 27.11 -17.67
CA LEU A 595 16.05 25.70 -17.78
C LEU A 595 16.07 25.21 -19.24
N ASP A 596 15.18 25.69 -20.10
CA ASP A 596 15.21 25.43 -21.53
C ASP A 596 16.50 25.96 -22.16
N HIS A 597 16.94 27.16 -21.76
CA HIS A 597 18.25 27.69 -22.17
C HIS A 597 19.42 26.88 -21.63
N VAL A 598 19.36 26.39 -20.38
CA VAL A 598 20.39 25.48 -19.84
C VAL A 598 20.52 24.24 -20.71
N ILE A 599 19.40 23.60 -21.05
CA ILE A 599 19.38 22.38 -21.87
C ILE A 599 19.86 22.66 -23.30
N LEU A 600 19.54 23.84 -23.87
CA LEU A 600 20.03 24.24 -25.19
C LEU A 600 21.55 24.40 -25.22
N LEU A 601 22.12 25.03 -24.18
CA LEU A 601 23.55 25.34 -24.09
C LEU A 601 24.38 24.14 -23.63
N ALA A 602 23.84 23.30 -22.75
CA ALA A 602 24.48 22.10 -22.22
C ALA A 602 23.51 20.90 -22.23
N PRO A 603 23.30 20.26 -23.39
CA PRO A 603 22.39 19.11 -23.51
C PRO A 603 22.82 17.87 -22.73
N ASP A 604 24.07 17.81 -22.28
CA ASP A 604 24.63 16.76 -21.42
C ASP A 604 24.49 17.07 -19.91
N PHE A 605 24.01 18.26 -19.55
CA PHE A 605 23.83 18.67 -18.16
C PHE A 605 22.52 18.12 -17.58
N VAL A 606 22.60 16.88 -17.08
CA VAL A 606 21.47 16.08 -16.55
C VAL A 606 20.58 16.84 -15.55
N TYR A 607 21.18 17.65 -14.69
CA TYR A 607 20.48 18.42 -13.65
C TYR A 607 19.52 19.49 -14.21
N GLY A 608 19.75 19.96 -15.45
CA GLY A 608 18.85 20.88 -16.14
C GLY A 608 17.51 20.22 -16.45
N TYR A 609 17.54 19.00 -17.02
CA TYR A 609 16.34 18.19 -17.25
C TYR A 609 15.62 17.86 -15.95
N TYR A 610 16.36 17.38 -14.94
CA TYR A 610 15.76 17.04 -13.65
C TYR A 610 15.05 18.22 -12.98
N ASN A 611 15.69 19.40 -12.93
CA ASN A 611 15.06 20.59 -12.36
C ASN A 611 13.84 21.03 -13.18
N ARG A 612 13.87 20.90 -14.52
CA ARG A 612 12.72 21.23 -15.39
C ARG A 612 11.57 20.25 -15.20
N GLY A 613 11.88 18.97 -14.99
CA GLY A 613 10.92 17.94 -14.63
C GLY A 613 10.24 18.22 -13.29
N ASN A 614 11.00 18.67 -12.28
CA ASN A 614 10.46 19.09 -10.98
C ASN A 614 9.48 20.26 -11.11
N VAL A 615 9.84 21.30 -11.88
CA VAL A 615 8.93 22.44 -12.17
C VAL A 615 7.67 21.95 -12.88
N SER A 616 7.81 21.10 -13.89
CA SER A 616 6.68 20.57 -14.66
C SER A 616 5.74 19.71 -13.80
N SER A 617 6.30 18.90 -12.90
CA SER A 617 5.52 18.08 -11.95
C SER A 617 4.73 18.96 -10.97
N LEU A 618 5.32 20.05 -10.48
CA LEU A 618 4.63 21.05 -9.65
C LEU A 618 3.50 21.76 -10.39
N LEU A 619 3.69 22.04 -11.68
CA LEU A 619 2.67 22.58 -12.59
C LEU A 619 1.61 21.55 -12.99
N LYS A 620 1.73 20.30 -12.50
CA LYS A 620 0.89 19.14 -12.86
C LYS A 620 0.95 18.78 -14.35
N ASP A 621 1.96 19.28 -15.08
CA ASP A 621 2.30 18.79 -16.41
C ASP A 621 3.16 17.52 -16.26
N TYR A 622 2.50 16.46 -15.81
CA TYR A 622 3.17 15.20 -15.52
C TYR A 622 3.76 14.55 -16.78
N ARG A 623 3.21 14.81 -17.98
CA ARG A 623 3.76 14.26 -19.22
C ARG A 623 5.10 14.89 -19.55
N ALA A 624 5.21 16.21 -19.47
CA ALA A 624 6.50 16.89 -19.65
C ALA A 624 7.49 16.49 -18.55
N ALA A 625 7.04 16.38 -17.30
CA ALA A 625 7.87 15.94 -16.19
C ALA A 625 8.47 14.55 -16.42
N LEU A 626 7.66 13.58 -16.84
CA LEU A 626 8.12 12.22 -17.14
C LEU A 626 9.17 12.23 -18.27
N ALA A 627 8.95 12.98 -19.35
CA ALA A 627 9.91 13.08 -20.45
C ALA A 627 11.27 13.65 -20.00
N ASP A 628 11.25 14.62 -19.10
CA ASP A 628 12.46 15.20 -18.52
C ASP A 628 13.19 14.23 -17.58
N TYR A 629 12.46 13.52 -16.72
CA TYR A 629 13.07 12.48 -15.89
C TYR A 629 13.61 11.32 -16.71
N ASP A 630 12.90 10.90 -17.76
CA ASP A 630 13.36 9.89 -18.71
C ASP A 630 14.69 10.31 -19.35
N LYS A 631 14.78 11.56 -19.81
CA LYS A 631 16.02 12.07 -20.39
C LYS A 631 17.16 12.17 -19.36
N ALA A 632 16.85 12.56 -18.13
CA ALA A 632 17.83 12.59 -17.05
C ALA A 632 18.38 11.19 -16.75
N ILE A 633 17.52 10.17 -16.71
CA ILE A 633 17.89 8.77 -16.49
C ILE A 633 18.66 8.18 -17.68
N GLU A 634 18.29 8.56 -18.92
CA GLU A 634 19.01 8.16 -20.13
C GLU A 634 20.47 8.63 -20.11
N LEU A 635 20.70 9.86 -19.64
CA LEU A 635 22.04 10.45 -19.53
C LEU A 635 22.82 9.92 -18.31
N SER A 636 22.15 9.63 -17.19
CA SER A 636 22.76 9.11 -15.96
C SER A 636 21.88 8.00 -15.37
N PRO A 637 22.13 6.72 -15.71
CA PRO A 637 21.33 5.58 -15.24
C PRO A 637 21.40 5.30 -13.73
N ASP A 638 22.32 5.95 -13.03
CA ASP A 638 22.55 5.90 -11.59
C ASP A 638 21.94 7.12 -10.85
N PHE A 639 21.10 7.90 -11.52
CA PHE A 639 20.49 9.10 -10.96
C PHE A 639 19.26 8.79 -10.08
N ALA A 640 19.51 8.47 -8.81
CA ALA A 640 18.50 8.04 -7.85
C ALA A 640 17.29 8.98 -7.75
N GLU A 641 17.53 10.28 -7.68
CA GLU A 641 16.52 11.30 -7.50
C GLU A 641 15.55 11.39 -8.69
N ALA A 642 16.05 11.18 -9.91
CA ALA A 642 15.22 11.16 -11.10
C ALA A 642 14.27 9.96 -11.07
N TYR A 643 14.75 8.77 -10.69
CA TYR A 643 13.87 7.62 -10.46
C TYR A 643 12.83 7.90 -9.38
N PHE A 644 13.23 8.51 -8.26
CA PHE A 644 12.30 8.80 -7.17
C PHE A 644 11.17 9.74 -7.61
N ASN A 645 11.52 10.86 -8.24
CA ASN A 645 10.53 11.86 -8.68
C ASN A 645 9.70 11.37 -9.86
N ARG A 646 10.27 10.58 -10.78
CA ARG A 646 9.52 9.90 -11.85
C ARG A 646 8.54 8.89 -11.27
N GLY A 647 8.97 8.09 -10.30
CA GLY A 647 8.12 7.12 -9.62
C GLY A 647 6.93 7.75 -8.89
N LEU A 648 7.17 8.85 -8.18
CA LEU A 648 6.10 9.65 -7.58
C LEU A 648 5.15 10.25 -8.62
N THR A 649 5.70 10.74 -9.73
CA THR A 649 4.90 11.30 -10.84
C THR A 649 4.01 10.22 -11.47
N HIS A 650 4.50 8.99 -11.64
CA HIS A 650 3.71 7.85 -12.08
C HIS A 650 2.58 7.51 -11.09
N ILE A 651 2.86 7.52 -9.78
CA ILE A 651 1.83 7.31 -8.74
C ILE A 651 0.76 8.40 -8.80
N PHE A 652 1.15 9.68 -8.96
CA PHE A 652 0.18 10.77 -9.09
C PHE A 652 -0.70 10.65 -10.35
N LEU A 653 -0.23 9.95 -11.39
CA LEU A 653 -1.01 9.60 -12.58
C LEU A 653 -1.86 8.33 -12.42
N GLY A 654 -1.74 7.60 -11.32
CA GLY A 654 -2.40 6.30 -11.09
C GLY A 654 -1.63 5.10 -11.65
N ASN A 655 -0.44 5.29 -12.21
CA ASN A 655 0.40 4.22 -12.77
C ASN A 655 1.25 3.55 -11.66
N ASN A 656 0.60 2.99 -10.64
CA ASN A 656 1.27 2.49 -9.43
C ASN A 656 2.37 1.44 -9.72
N LYS A 657 2.16 0.54 -10.70
CA LYS A 657 3.16 -0.48 -11.06
C LYS A 657 4.48 0.15 -11.56
N GLN A 658 4.39 1.11 -12.47
CA GLN A 658 5.58 1.82 -12.97
C GLN A 658 6.22 2.66 -11.86
N GLY A 659 5.39 3.32 -11.05
CA GLY A 659 5.86 4.13 -9.93
C GLY A 659 6.62 3.34 -8.87
N ILE A 660 6.12 2.15 -8.50
CA ILE A 660 6.79 1.26 -7.55
C ILE A 660 8.13 0.75 -8.11
N ALA A 661 8.20 0.37 -9.38
CA ALA A 661 9.45 -0.06 -10.01
C ALA A 661 10.52 1.04 -9.97
N ASP A 662 10.13 2.28 -10.25
CA ASP A 662 11.02 3.45 -10.16
C ASP A 662 11.46 3.75 -8.73
N LEU A 663 10.53 3.70 -7.77
CA LEU A 663 10.86 3.87 -6.35
C LEU A 663 11.78 2.75 -5.84
N SER A 664 11.58 1.51 -6.29
CA SER A 664 12.46 0.38 -5.98
C SER A 664 13.88 0.71 -6.45
N LYS A 665 14.01 1.22 -7.67
CA LYS A 665 15.30 1.62 -8.24
C LYS A 665 15.94 2.79 -7.48
N ALA A 666 15.16 3.79 -7.10
CA ALA A 666 15.63 4.90 -6.27
C ALA A 666 16.13 4.42 -4.89
N GLY A 667 15.41 3.48 -4.28
CA GLY A 667 15.80 2.82 -3.03
C GLY A 667 17.13 2.08 -3.15
N GLU A 668 17.31 1.30 -4.23
CA GLU A 668 18.59 0.63 -4.52
C GLU A 668 19.74 1.63 -4.60
N LEU A 669 19.52 2.77 -5.25
CA LEU A 669 20.54 3.79 -5.47
C LEU A 669 20.79 4.68 -4.23
N GLY A 670 20.04 4.50 -3.15
CA GLY A 670 20.32 5.08 -1.84
C GLY A 670 19.23 6.01 -1.27
N ILE A 671 18.07 6.14 -1.92
CA ILE A 671 16.94 6.92 -1.40
C ILE A 671 16.04 6.02 -0.55
N VAL A 672 16.37 5.92 0.74
CA VAL A 672 15.71 5.02 1.70
C VAL A 672 14.22 5.31 1.87
N SER A 673 13.82 6.59 1.76
CA SER A 673 12.42 7.01 1.83
C SER A 673 11.55 6.35 0.76
N ALA A 674 12.13 5.87 -0.34
CA ALA A 674 11.40 5.21 -1.41
C ALA A 674 10.69 3.92 -0.94
N TYR A 675 11.36 3.10 -0.11
CA TYR A 675 10.77 1.87 0.42
C TYR A 675 9.55 2.12 1.30
N ASN A 676 9.57 3.21 2.10
CA ASN A 676 8.42 3.59 2.90
C ASN A 676 7.22 3.99 2.03
N ILE A 677 7.48 4.59 0.87
CA ILE A 677 6.44 4.99 -0.09
C ILE A 677 5.88 3.75 -0.79
N ILE A 678 6.75 2.82 -1.26
CA ILE A 678 6.33 1.56 -1.89
C ILE A 678 5.32 0.84 -1.01
N LYS A 679 5.62 0.70 0.29
CA LYS A 679 4.73 0.06 1.28
C LYS A 679 3.32 0.64 1.34
N ARG A 680 3.17 1.95 1.12
CA ARG A 680 1.85 2.60 1.11
C ARG A 680 1.02 2.20 -0.11
N PHE A 681 1.67 1.92 -1.23
CA PHE A 681 1.02 1.66 -2.52
C PHE A 681 1.03 0.17 -2.92
N THR A 682 1.67 -0.71 -2.16
CA THR A 682 1.62 -2.17 -2.34
C THR A 682 0.49 -2.84 -1.55
N ASP A 683 0.02 -2.23 -0.45
CA ASP A 683 -0.85 -2.87 0.54
C ASP A 683 -2.34 -2.51 0.44
N THR A 684 -2.78 -1.85 -0.65
CA THR A 684 -4.20 -1.50 -0.83
C THR A 684 -5.00 -2.74 -1.22
N ARG A 685 -5.38 -3.53 -0.22
CA ARG A 685 -6.68 -4.21 -0.20
C ARG A 685 -7.73 -3.08 -0.15
N GLU A 686 -8.17 -2.62 -1.31
CA GLU A 686 -9.48 -1.95 -1.40
C GLU A 686 -10.59 -2.98 -1.34
#